data_AF-A0A438NH67-F1
#
_entry.id   AF-A0A438NH67-F1
#
_cell.length_a   1.000
_cell.length_b   1.000
_cell.length_c   1.000
_cell.angle_alpha   90.00
_cell.angle_beta   90.00
_cell.angle_gamma   90.00
#
_symmetry.space_group_name_H-M   'P 1'
#
loop_
_entity.id
_entity.type
_entity.pdbx_description
1 polymer ?
#
loop_
_entity_poly.entity_id
_entity_poly.type
_entity_poly.pdbx_seq_one_letter_code
_entity_poly.pdbx_strand_id
1 'polypeptide(L)'
;MVSPSATKNYGLIRHSAGKAILREIPIPTVRNDYILVRTEAVALNPTDWTTLDRTGDNVGDRVAGMAHGGNDLYPQNGAFARYISVKGDIPLRIPDAVSFEAASAVGVGVISAGFGLYKILGLPYPNVASGEKKRHEDEDQVRDGKVILIYGGSTATGTLAIQFANLSGYKVITTCSPKNFDLVKQIGADDVYDYRTPGIGHQIRLDTSNQLNLVFDTVSTESTAQICADAIDEIKECLQQMQRAGGSPAAHGSASQNGRDLPPRIPTPAGPNDTTMGVRNELDEAGGAVNPYASPYRAARCEAVCRWPIFDGWIDESAKTIESFLHQATVLVPDANCEDSHDSRLSPTNVRSAVATSEIDLRDIIPLCRSFLGHVHFRNPILDPRKLIQSAKQVAQNGFEWDTRSCLVLIICAISCILSGESPPSDHVLTHPDDAPKLPVHIHQDPVGFSEAYLQEAKKRVGLLEMSVPDIECFFFLSIYEKLRIRPLQSWYQLRQAAMRLEAYLMSRTGQKGCHDYARDGIHEVEPRVFWSCVRAEIELLPDMCLPSSGLDKFEYPDFPAPPAITPSAAILDDPNEDSNADPVPEPLQEQSWLFFLAEISLRRTINANLRLIYPKSESYWLSHPSLLLKHHSECEEQIRAWHSHLPARLKLDATATQYQSLSFYLESRFQDWREYILRPLLYCALHQNHQPPTIEKGSVTSQTSQSAAPHANSHETYVHITRLAQQHVALSAQLIPQAFEHGRYGGTWQLCRRTFTCAMAILASIISPHLQAPDTWRYLCELAIKYLAQWSAEAKSVEAMHKVLENLLRRVLDGQGR
;
A
#
# COMPACT_ATOMS: atom_id res chain seq x y z
N MET A 1 -29.90 8.92 -32.82
CA MET A 1 -31.31 8.47 -32.81
C MET A 1 -31.35 7.03 -33.31
N VAL A 2 -31.79 6.08 -32.48
CA VAL A 2 -31.97 4.68 -32.88
C VAL A 2 -33.30 4.56 -33.62
N SER A 3 -33.29 3.85 -34.75
CA SER A 3 -34.45 3.63 -35.62
C SER A 3 -35.63 2.98 -34.85
N PRO A 4 -36.90 3.40 -35.08
CA PRO A 4 -38.06 3.03 -34.24
C PRO A 4 -38.61 1.60 -34.44
N SER A 5 -37.86 0.66 -35.00
CA SER A 5 -38.42 -0.63 -35.46
C SER A 5 -38.29 -1.82 -34.50
N ALA A 6 -37.81 -1.64 -33.27
CA ALA A 6 -37.77 -2.72 -32.26
C ALA A 6 -38.81 -2.47 -31.15
N THR A 7 -40.10 -2.64 -31.47
CA THR A 7 -41.23 -2.36 -30.56
C THR A 7 -41.50 -3.44 -29.51
N LYS A 8 -40.74 -4.54 -29.46
CA LYS A 8 -41.00 -5.67 -28.57
C LYS A 8 -39.78 -6.04 -27.74
N ASN A 9 -39.90 -5.89 -26.42
CA ASN A 9 -38.90 -6.35 -25.45
C ASN A 9 -39.33 -7.75 -24.97
N TYR A 10 -38.39 -8.69 -24.90
CA TYR A 10 -38.67 -10.06 -24.45
C TYR A 10 -37.76 -10.38 -23.27
N GLY A 11 -38.34 -11.05 -22.28
CA GLY A 11 -37.65 -11.49 -21.08
C GLY A 11 -37.93 -12.95 -20.82
N LEU A 12 -36.96 -13.64 -20.23
CA LEU A 12 -37.17 -14.98 -19.71
C LEU A 12 -37.96 -14.87 -18.40
N ILE A 13 -39.18 -15.39 -18.38
CA ILE A 13 -40.05 -15.42 -17.19
C ILE A 13 -40.13 -16.84 -16.68
N ARG A 14 -39.80 -17.02 -15.40
CA ARG A 14 -39.92 -18.30 -14.74
C ARG A 14 -41.41 -18.67 -14.58
N HIS A 15 -41.78 -19.88 -14.99
CA HIS A 15 -43.14 -20.41 -14.88
C HIS A 15 -43.28 -21.40 -13.71
N SER A 16 -42.28 -22.25 -13.50
CA SER A 16 -42.21 -23.20 -12.39
C SER A 16 -40.76 -23.64 -12.17
N ALA A 17 -40.48 -24.44 -11.13
CA ALA A 17 -39.17 -25.05 -10.95
C ALA A 17 -38.74 -25.82 -12.22
N GLY A 18 -37.52 -25.55 -12.70
CA GLY A 18 -36.96 -26.11 -13.93
C GLY A 18 -37.59 -25.62 -15.23
N LYS A 19 -38.51 -24.64 -15.20
CA LYS A 19 -39.23 -24.18 -16.40
C LYS A 19 -39.32 -22.66 -16.49
N ALA A 20 -38.76 -22.10 -17.55
CA ALA A 20 -38.94 -20.71 -17.94
C ALA A 20 -39.57 -20.61 -19.33
N ILE A 21 -40.27 -19.51 -19.57
CA ILE A 21 -40.89 -19.16 -20.84
C ILE A 21 -40.36 -17.81 -21.30
N LEU A 22 -40.01 -17.69 -22.58
CA LEU A 22 -39.72 -16.40 -23.18
C LEU A 22 -41.05 -15.67 -23.41
N ARG A 23 -41.19 -14.47 -22.84
CA ARG A 23 -42.42 -13.67 -22.95
C ARG A 23 -42.10 -12.23 -23.31
N GLU A 24 -43.01 -11.61 -24.07
CA GLU A 24 -42.98 -10.16 -24.29
C GLU A 24 -43.19 -9.46 -22.93
N ILE A 25 -42.27 -8.57 -22.56
CA ILE A 25 -42.28 -7.80 -21.32
C ILE A 25 -42.20 -6.30 -21.63
N PRO A 26 -42.65 -5.42 -20.73
CA PRO A 26 -42.51 -3.97 -20.93
C PRO A 26 -41.04 -3.55 -21.08
N ILE A 27 -40.78 -2.52 -21.88
CA ILE A 27 -39.51 -1.79 -21.81
C ILE A 27 -39.50 -1.05 -20.46
N PRO A 28 -38.48 -1.26 -19.60
CA PRO A 28 -38.48 -0.69 -18.26
C PRO A 28 -38.43 0.84 -18.31
N THR A 29 -39.22 1.48 -17.44
CA THR A 29 -39.11 2.92 -17.22
C THR A 29 -37.85 3.20 -16.44
N VAL A 30 -37.02 4.09 -16.98
CA VAL A 30 -35.69 4.38 -16.44
C VAL A 30 -35.80 5.50 -15.41
N ARG A 31 -35.15 5.35 -14.25
CA ARG A 31 -35.02 6.42 -13.24
C ARG A 31 -34.05 7.50 -13.74
N ASN A 32 -34.03 8.66 -13.08
CA ASN A 32 -33.23 9.81 -13.50
C ASN A 32 -31.71 9.50 -13.67
N ASP A 33 -31.20 8.46 -13.01
CA ASP A 33 -29.77 8.11 -12.98
C ASP A 33 -29.45 6.78 -13.68
N TYR A 34 -30.41 6.20 -14.39
CA TYR A 34 -30.23 4.93 -15.10
C TYR A 34 -30.24 5.20 -16.61
N ILE A 35 -29.66 4.28 -17.38
CA ILE A 35 -29.76 4.30 -18.84
C ILE A 35 -30.42 3.02 -19.33
N LEU A 36 -31.22 3.13 -20.39
CA LEU A 36 -31.78 1.97 -21.07
C LEU A 36 -30.69 1.37 -21.96
N VAL A 37 -30.24 0.16 -21.64
CA VAL A 37 -29.24 -0.58 -22.42
C VAL A 37 -29.93 -1.69 -23.21
N ARG A 38 -29.63 -1.78 -24.51
CA ARG A 38 -30.01 -2.92 -25.34
C ARG A 38 -28.93 -4.00 -25.23
N THR A 39 -29.29 -5.15 -24.70
CA THR A 39 -28.38 -6.30 -24.59
C THR A 39 -28.18 -6.95 -25.96
N GLU A 40 -26.96 -6.91 -26.51
CA GLU A 40 -26.60 -7.61 -27.76
C GLU A 40 -26.08 -9.04 -27.52
N ALA A 41 -25.40 -9.25 -26.40
CA ALA A 41 -24.90 -10.57 -25.98
C ALA A 41 -24.81 -10.64 -24.45
N VAL A 42 -24.88 -11.86 -23.90
CA VAL A 42 -24.71 -12.14 -22.47
C VAL A 42 -23.86 -13.40 -22.28
N ALA A 43 -22.92 -13.38 -21.34
CA ALA A 43 -22.17 -14.56 -20.92
C ALA A 43 -22.93 -15.27 -19.79
N LEU A 44 -23.12 -16.59 -19.93
CA LEU A 44 -23.85 -17.40 -18.95
C LEU A 44 -22.92 -17.91 -17.84
N ASN A 45 -23.35 -17.77 -16.59
CA ASN A 45 -22.74 -18.31 -15.39
C ASN A 45 -23.66 -19.37 -14.75
N PRO A 46 -23.13 -20.26 -13.87
CA PRO A 46 -23.93 -21.27 -13.19
C PRO A 46 -25.15 -20.73 -12.42
N THR A 47 -25.06 -19.50 -11.91
CA THR A 47 -26.17 -18.84 -11.19
C THR A 47 -27.38 -18.55 -12.09
N ASP A 48 -27.16 -18.32 -13.38
CA ASP A 48 -28.23 -17.90 -14.31
C ASP A 48 -29.27 -19.00 -14.56
N TRP A 49 -28.88 -20.27 -14.46
CA TRP A 49 -29.80 -21.41 -14.60
C TRP A 49 -30.21 -22.05 -13.27
N THR A 50 -29.35 -22.06 -12.24
CA THR A 50 -29.69 -22.63 -10.92
C THR A 50 -30.84 -21.88 -10.21
N THR A 51 -31.04 -20.60 -10.52
CA THR A 51 -32.19 -19.82 -10.06
C THR A 51 -33.52 -20.33 -10.62
N LEU A 52 -33.52 -21.02 -11.77
CA LEU A 52 -34.74 -21.60 -12.36
C LEU A 52 -35.26 -22.82 -11.60
N ASP A 53 -34.45 -23.46 -10.76
CA ASP A 53 -34.79 -24.71 -10.06
C ASP A 53 -35.32 -24.51 -8.62
N ARG A 54 -35.30 -23.29 -8.07
CA ARG A 54 -35.64 -22.97 -6.66
C ARG A 54 -37.13 -22.97 -6.29
N THR A 55 -37.58 -23.69 -5.27
CA THR A 55 -38.99 -23.63 -4.80
C THR A 55 -39.24 -22.45 -3.86
N GLY A 56 -40.35 -21.70 -3.99
CA GLY A 56 -40.76 -20.70 -2.97
C GLY A 56 -41.35 -19.35 -3.44
N ASP A 57 -41.56 -19.14 -4.75
CA ASP A 57 -41.82 -17.80 -5.30
C ASP A 57 -43.25 -17.61 -5.83
N ASN A 58 -44.20 -18.51 -5.50
CA ASN A 58 -45.58 -18.38 -5.99
C ASN A 58 -46.38 -17.39 -5.14
N VAL A 59 -47.31 -16.68 -5.76
CA VAL A 59 -48.26 -15.83 -5.04
C VAL A 59 -49.05 -16.69 -4.04
N GLY A 60 -48.95 -16.34 -2.75
CA GLY A 60 -49.59 -17.05 -1.65
C GLY A 60 -48.66 -17.99 -0.87
N ASP A 61 -47.42 -18.22 -1.33
CA ASP A 61 -46.44 -18.99 -0.56
C ASP A 61 -46.06 -18.25 0.74
N ARG A 62 -45.88 -19.02 1.81
CA ARG A 62 -45.35 -18.54 3.08
C ARG A 62 -43.83 -18.47 2.96
N VAL A 63 -43.23 -17.28 3.10
CA VAL A 63 -41.79 -17.06 2.92
C VAL A 63 -41.16 -16.26 4.06
N ALA A 64 -39.89 -16.49 4.32
CA ALA A 64 -39.05 -15.72 5.25
C ALA A 64 -37.69 -15.44 4.62
N GLY A 65 -36.96 -14.43 5.08
CA GLY A 65 -35.66 -14.09 4.50
C GLY A 65 -35.00 -12.91 5.19
N MET A 66 -34.06 -12.27 4.51
CA MET A 66 -33.41 -11.05 4.98
C MET A 66 -33.71 -9.86 4.07
N ALA A 67 -33.90 -8.71 4.70
CA ALA A 67 -33.92 -7.39 4.09
C ALA A 67 -33.37 -6.39 5.12
N HIS A 68 -32.98 -5.19 4.68
CA HIS A 68 -32.60 -4.13 5.61
C HIS A 68 -33.75 -3.83 6.57
N GLY A 69 -33.48 -3.62 7.87
CA GLY A 69 -34.53 -3.31 8.85
C GLY A 69 -35.29 -2.03 8.51
N GLY A 70 -34.55 -0.93 8.38
CA GLY A 70 -34.99 0.32 7.77
C GLY A 70 -34.06 0.68 6.62
N ASN A 71 -34.62 1.16 5.51
CA ASN A 71 -33.86 1.58 4.34
C ASN A 71 -34.29 2.99 3.94
N ASP A 72 -33.53 4.00 4.35
CA ASP A 72 -33.88 5.41 4.14
C ASP A 72 -33.91 5.78 2.65
N LEU A 73 -33.06 5.14 1.84
CA LEU A 73 -32.97 5.37 0.41
C LEU A 73 -34.13 4.72 -0.34
N TYR A 74 -34.62 3.58 0.15
CA TYR A 74 -35.71 2.81 -0.45
C TYR A 74 -36.62 2.20 0.63
N PRO A 75 -37.50 3.00 1.26
CA PRO A 75 -38.32 2.56 2.39
C PRO A 75 -39.19 1.33 2.09
N GLN A 76 -39.58 1.16 0.83
CA GLN A 76 -40.31 0.00 0.34
C GLN A 76 -39.53 -1.33 0.46
N ASN A 77 -38.22 -1.32 0.70
CA ASN A 77 -37.40 -2.52 0.90
C ASN A 77 -36.95 -2.70 2.37
N GLY A 78 -37.54 -1.94 3.31
CA GLY A 78 -37.24 -1.99 4.74
C GLY A 78 -38.16 -2.93 5.52
N ALA A 79 -37.61 -3.98 6.14
CA ALA A 79 -38.33 -5.06 6.83
C ALA A 79 -39.25 -4.61 7.99
N PHE A 80 -39.07 -3.40 8.52
CA PHE A 80 -39.96 -2.82 9.53
C PHE A 80 -41.25 -2.20 8.96
N ALA A 81 -41.54 -2.40 7.67
CA ALA A 81 -42.80 -2.02 7.03
C ALA A 81 -43.78 -3.21 6.90
N ARG A 82 -45.08 -2.90 6.83
CA ARG A 82 -46.15 -3.90 6.66
C ARG A 82 -46.07 -4.65 5.33
N TYR A 83 -45.62 -3.97 4.29
CA TYR A 83 -45.40 -4.53 2.95
C TYR A 83 -44.04 -4.05 2.46
N ILE A 84 -43.24 -4.99 1.96
CA ILE A 84 -41.92 -4.71 1.43
C ILE A 84 -41.74 -5.35 0.05
N SER A 85 -40.96 -4.71 -0.82
CA SER A 85 -40.40 -5.34 -2.00
C SER A 85 -39.05 -5.98 -1.66
N VAL A 86 -38.94 -7.27 -1.93
CA VAL A 86 -37.69 -8.04 -1.83
C VAL A 86 -37.43 -8.72 -3.16
N LYS A 87 -36.15 -8.96 -3.47
CA LYS A 87 -35.79 -9.68 -4.68
C LYS A 87 -36.26 -11.13 -4.54
N GLY A 88 -37.08 -11.61 -5.47
CA GLY A 88 -37.80 -12.88 -5.33
C GLY A 88 -36.93 -14.13 -5.22
N ASP A 89 -35.64 -14.07 -5.59
CA ASP A 89 -34.70 -15.19 -5.53
C ASP A 89 -33.95 -15.34 -4.20
N ILE A 90 -34.24 -14.47 -3.22
CA ILE A 90 -33.60 -14.42 -1.89
C ILE A 90 -34.43 -15.12 -0.79
N PRO A 91 -35.77 -15.02 -0.74
CA PRO A 91 -36.57 -15.62 0.32
C PRO A 91 -36.50 -17.16 0.35
N LEU A 92 -36.61 -17.69 1.56
CA LEU A 92 -36.75 -19.11 1.87
C LEU A 92 -38.23 -19.44 2.05
N ARG A 93 -38.70 -20.53 1.44
CA ARG A 93 -40.05 -21.05 1.70
C ARG A 93 -40.15 -21.54 3.15
N ILE A 94 -41.20 -21.11 3.84
CA ILE A 94 -41.52 -21.59 5.19
C ILE A 94 -42.26 -22.93 5.06
N PRO A 95 -41.77 -24.02 5.66
CA PRO A 95 -42.50 -25.29 5.73
C PRO A 95 -43.83 -25.14 6.48
N ASP A 96 -44.84 -25.93 6.12
CA ASP A 96 -46.18 -25.80 6.71
C ASP A 96 -46.19 -25.91 8.25
N ALA A 97 -45.31 -26.76 8.79
CA ALA A 97 -45.15 -27.00 10.22
C ALA A 97 -44.44 -25.87 11.00
N VAL A 98 -43.84 -24.88 10.33
CA VAL A 98 -43.08 -23.80 10.97
C VAL A 98 -43.92 -22.53 10.95
N SER A 99 -44.06 -21.82 12.08
CA SER A 99 -44.82 -20.56 12.15
C SER A 99 -44.04 -19.39 11.50
N PHE A 100 -44.73 -18.27 11.22
CA PHE A 100 -44.05 -17.07 10.69
C PHE A 100 -43.06 -16.49 11.70
N GLU A 101 -43.41 -16.51 12.98
CA GLU A 101 -42.57 -16.02 14.08
C GLU A 101 -41.29 -16.86 14.18
N ALA A 102 -41.41 -18.18 14.15
CA ALA A 102 -40.26 -19.08 14.17
C ALA A 102 -39.36 -18.90 12.93
N ALA A 103 -39.97 -18.75 11.75
CA ALA A 103 -39.23 -18.50 10.51
C ALA A 103 -38.55 -17.13 10.46
N SER A 104 -39.11 -16.12 11.15
CA SER A 104 -38.51 -14.78 11.22
C SER A 104 -37.17 -14.75 11.97
N ALA A 105 -36.97 -15.70 12.90
CA ALA A 105 -35.77 -15.77 13.74
C ALA A 105 -34.53 -16.32 13.01
N VAL A 106 -34.70 -16.92 11.83
CA VAL A 106 -33.60 -17.60 11.12
C VAL A 106 -32.92 -16.77 10.03
N GLY A 107 -33.57 -15.72 9.53
CA GLY A 107 -33.22 -14.98 8.29
C GLY A 107 -31.72 -14.75 8.05
N VAL A 108 -31.15 -13.68 8.61
CA VAL A 108 -29.73 -13.34 8.43
C VAL A 108 -28.81 -14.44 8.98
N GLY A 109 -29.16 -15.03 10.13
CA GLY A 109 -28.34 -16.02 10.81
C GLY A 109 -28.06 -17.27 9.98
N VAL A 110 -29.04 -17.78 9.24
CA VAL A 110 -28.86 -18.95 8.34
C VAL A 110 -27.93 -18.62 7.19
N ILE A 111 -28.02 -17.41 6.63
CA ILE A 111 -27.18 -16.99 5.52
C ILE A 111 -25.75 -16.77 6.01
N SER A 112 -25.56 -16.11 7.16
CA SER A 112 -24.26 -15.91 7.78
C SER A 112 -23.58 -17.23 8.16
N ALA A 113 -24.29 -18.11 8.88
CA ALA A 113 -23.77 -19.42 9.26
C ALA A 113 -23.52 -20.31 8.03
N GLY A 114 -24.43 -20.30 7.05
CA GLY A 114 -24.30 -21.09 5.83
C GLY A 114 -23.11 -20.64 4.97
N PHE A 115 -22.91 -19.33 4.82
CA PHE A 115 -21.75 -18.79 4.11
C PHE A 115 -20.44 -19.10 4.85
N GLY A 116 -20.40 -18.85 6.16
CA GLY A 116 -19.21 -19.13 6.98
C GLY A 116 -18.83 -20.61 6.98
N LEU A 117 -19.77 -21.50 7.31
CA LEU A 117 -19.48 -22.92 7.47
C LEU A 117 -19.26 -23.64 6.13
N TYR A 118 -20.11 -23.41 5.12
CA TYR A 118 -20.07 -24.20 3.89
C TYR A 118 -19.23 -23.58 2.79
N LYS A 119 -19.28 -22.24 2.64
CA LYS A 119 -18.55 -21.56 1.56
C LYS A 119 -17.11 -21.23 1.96
N ILE A 120 -16.90 -20.73 3.17
CA ILE A 120 -15.58 -20.33 3.65
C ILE A 120 -14.83 -21.52 4.26
N LEU A 121 -15.43 -22.21 5.24
CA LEU A 121 -14.79 -23.35 5.93
C LEU A 121 -14.94 -24.70 5.20
N GLY A 122 -15.75 -24.76 4.14
CA GLY A 122 -15.84 -25.95 3.28
C GLY A 122 -16.46 -27.18 3.94
N LEU A 123 -17.31 -27.01 4.95
CA LEU A 123 -18.03 -28.14 5.58
C LEU A 123 -18.90 -28.86 4.54
N PRO A 124 -19.09 -30.18 4.65
CA PRO A 124 -20.06 -30.90 3.84
C PRO A 124 -21.46 -30.40 4.18
N TYR A 125 -22.33 -30.27 3.16
CA TYR A 125 -23.72 -29.93 3.41
C TYR A 125 -24.39 -30.98 4.30
N PRO A 126 -25.32 -30.57 5.19
CA PRO A 126 -26.12 -31.49 5.99
C PRO A 126 -26.78 -32.53 5.08
N ASN A 127 -26.62 -33.81 5.40
CA ASN A 127 -27.18 -34.88 4.57
C ASN A 127 -28.68 -35.04 4.87
N VAL A 128 -29.51 -34.16 4.30
CA VAL A 128 -30.97 -34.15 4.53
C VAL A 128 -31.69 -35.24 3.71
N ALA A 129 -30.99 -35.96 2.84
CA ALA A 129 -31.57 -36.86 1.85
C ALA A 129 -32.02 -38.23 2.41
N SER A 130 -31.63 -38.63 3.62
CA SER A 130 -31.98 -39.97 4.11
C SER A 130 -33.26 -40.05 4.95
N GLY A 131 -33.79 -38.96 5.51
CA GLY A 131 -35.00 -39.02 6.37
C GLY A 131 -34.89 -39.93 7.60
N GLU A 132 -33.76 -40.63 7.78
CA GLU A 132 -33.47 -41.49 8.90
C GLU A 132 -32.90 -40.61 10.02
N LYS A 133 -33.68 -40.45 11.08
CA LYS A 133 -33.12 -40.12 12.40
C LYS A 133 -32.18 -41.25 12.80
N LYS A 134 -30.93 -41.20 12.34
CA LYS A 134 -29.85 -41.96 12.94
C LYS A 134 -29.45 -41.29 14.25
N ARG A 135 -30.32 -41.40 15.27
CA ARG A 135 -29.85 -41.60 16.64
C ARG A 135 -29.44 -43.08 16.69
N HIS A 136 -28.28 -43.40 16.11
CA HIS A 136 -27.72 -44.73 16.33
C HIS A 136 -26.87 -44.64 17.57
N GLU A 137 -27.18 -45.51 18.52
CA GLU A 137 -26.49 -45.71 19.80
C GLU A 137 -25.02 -46.20 19.64
N ASP A 138 -24.44 -46.05 18.44
CA ASP A 138 -23.05 -46.33 18.04
C ASP A 138 -22.33 -45.03 17.61
N GLU A 139 -22.58 -43.91 18.29
CA GLU A 139 -22.19 -42.54 17.88
C GLU A 139 -20.68 -42.22 18.01
N ASP A 140 -19.87 -43.09 18.63
CA ASP A 140 -18.42 -42.85 18.79
C ASP A 140 -17.56 -43.22 17.58
N GLN A 141 -18.11 -43.94 16.58
CA GLN A 141 -17.30 -44.48 15.48
C GLN A 141 -17.33 -43.68 14.16
N VAL A 142 -18.16 -42.64 14.01
CA VAL A 142 -18.36 -41.96 12.70
C VAL A 142 -17.96 -40.47 12.68
N ARG A 143 -17.69 -39.84 13.83
CA ARG A 143 -17.10 -38.48 13.88
C ARG A 143 -15.58 -38.59 13.76
N ASP A 144 -15.11 -38.76 12.53
CA ASP A 144 -13.72 -39.02 12.12
C ASP A 144 -12.74 -37.88 12.50
N GLY A 145 -12.51 -37.63 13.79
CA GLY A 145 -11.55 -36.66 14.33
C GLY A 145 -11.82 -35.18 14.01
N LYS A 146 -12.96 -34.84 13.38
CA LYS A 146 -13.27 -33.48 12.90
C LYS A 146 -13.91 -32.64 14.01
N VAL A 147 -13.13 -31.74 14.59
CA VAL A 147 -13.57 -30.83 15.67
C VAL A 147 -13.67 -29.41 15.12
N ILE A 148 -14.72 -28.69 15.50
CA ILE A 148 -14.90 -27.26 15.20
C ILE A 148 -15.26 -26.49 16.45
N LEU A 149 -14.67 -25.31 16.62
CA LEU A 149 -15.03 -24.36 17.66
C LEU A 149 -16.00 -23.33 17.09
N ILE A 150 -17.20 -23.26 17.64
CA ILE A 150 -18.15 -22.18 17.39
C ILE A 150 -18.06 -21.20 18.56
N TYR A 151 -17.38 -20.07 18.39
CA TYR A 151 -17.27 -19.09 19.47
C TYR A 151 -18.55 -18.25 19.57
N GLY A 152 -19.08 -18.07 20.78
CA GLY A 152 -20.33 -17.35 21.02
C GLY A 152 -21.60 -18.18 20.74
N GLY A 153 -21.61 -19.45 21.14
CA GLY A 153 -22.65 -20.42 20.80
C GLY A 153 -24.08 -20.06 21.20
N SER A 154 -24.26 -19.21 22.22
CA SER A 154 -25.60 -18.79 22.66
C SER A 154 -26.15 -17.56 21.92
N THR A 155 -25.47 -17.07 20.88
CA THR A 155 -25.97 -15.97 20.03
C THR A 155 -26.96 -16.47 18.98
N ALA A 156 -27.70 -15.57 18.33
CA ALA A 156 -28.63 -15.93 17.26
C ALA A 156 -27.94 -16.71 16.12
N THR A 157 -26.73 -16.28 15.71
CA THR A 157 -25.95 -16.99 14.69
C THR A 157 -25.26 -18.23 15.26
N GLY A 158 -24.72 -18.16 16.48
CA GLY A 158 -24.03 -19.28 17.14
C GLY A 158 -24.93 -20.50 17.33
N THR A 159 -26.17 -20.30 17.73
CA THR A 159 -27.14 -21.39 17.92
C THR A 159 -27.48 -22.11 16.61
N LEU A 160 -27.50 -21.39 15.48
CA LEU A 160 -27.67 -21.98 14.15
C LEU A 160 -26.39 -22.69 13.70
N ALA A 161 -25.22 -22.07 13.92
CA ALA A 161 -23.94 -22.62 13.52
C ALA A 161 -23.61 -23.94 14.25
N ILE A 162 -23.95 -24.07 15.53
CA ILE A 162 -23.80 -25.34 16.29
C ILE A 162 -24.61 -26.45 15.62
N GLN A 163 -25.89 -26.21 15.33
CA GLN A 163 -26.76 -27.20 14.71
C GLN A 163 -26.27 -27.57 13.31
N PHE A 164 -25.83 -26.59 12.53
CA PHE A 164 -25.31 -26.80 11.18
C PHE A 164 -24.03 -27.61 11.18
N ALA A 165 -23.08 -27.29 12.06
CA ALA A 165 -21.83 -28.03 12.20
C ALA A 165 -22.08 -29.48 12.67
N ASN A 166 -22.96 -29.66 13.66
CA ASN A 166 -23.33 -30.99 14.16
C ASN A 166 -24.02 -31.84 13.08
N LEU A 167 -24.96 -31.27 12.33
CA LEU A 167 -25.61 -31.93 11.18
C LEU A 167 -24.64 -32.24 10.02
N SER A 168 -23.51 -31.54 9.96
CA SER A 168 -22.43 -31.79 9.01
C SER A 168 -21.43 -32.84 9.51
N GLY A 169 -21.69 -33.44 10.68
CA GLY A 169 -20.91 -34.54 11.26
C GLY A 169 -19.68 -34.10 12.07
N TYR A 170 -19.61 -32.84 12.51
CA TYR A 170 -18.48 -32.35 13.31
C TYR A 170 -18.76 -32.49 14.81
N LYS A 171 -17.70 -32.75 15.58
CA LYS A 171 -17.71 -32.53 17.02
C LYS A 171 -17.67 -31.02 17.28
N VAL A 172 -18.68 -30.48 17.93
CA VAL A 172 -18.86 -29.05 18.13
C VAL A 172 -18.44 -28.65 19.54
N ILE A 173 -17.39 -27.84 19.61
CA ILE A 173 -16.99 -27.14 20.83
C ILE A 173 -17.55 -25.73 20.78
N THR A 174 -18.00 -25.19 21.89
CA THR A 174 -18.51 -23.82 21.91
C THR A 174 -18.21 -23.08 23.20
N THR A 175 -18.37 -21.75 23.15
CA THR A 175 -18.23 -20.87 24.29
C THR A 175 -19.54 -20.11 24.55
N CYS A 176 -19.98 -20.03 25.80
CA CYS A 176 -21.11 -19.19 26.21
C CYS A 176 -21.06 -18.90 27.72
N SER A 177 -22.01 -18.11 28.24
CA SER A 177 -22.11 -17.93 29.70
C SER A 177 -22.73 -19.19 30.34
N PRO A 178 -22.34 -19.60 31.57
CA PRO A 178 -22.79 -20.83 32.24
C PRO A 178 -24.30 -21.05 32.26
N LYS A 179 -25.08 -19.98 32.41
CA LYS A 179 -26.56 -20.02 32.35
C LYS A 179 -27.13 -20.57 31.03
N ASN A 180 -26.35 -20.58 29.96
CA ASN A 180 -26.74 -21.04 28.62
C ASN A 180 -26.10 -22.38 28.24
N PHE A 181 -25.39 -23.06 29.16
CA PHE A 181 -24.71 -24.33 28.86
C PHE A 181 -25.72 -25.40 28.44
N ASP A 182 -26.81 -25.54 29.18
CA ASP A 182 -27.86 -26.52 28.88
C ASP A 182 -28.49 -26.26 27.50
N LEU A 183 -28.71 -24.98 27.16
CA LEU A 183 -29.24 -24.57 25.85
C LEU A 183 -28.32 -25.03 24.71
N VAL A 184 -27.03 -24.70 24.78
CA VAL A 184 -26.10 -25.00 23.67
C VAL A 184 -25.82 -26.50 23.55
N LYS A 185 -25.83 -27.25 24.66
CA LYS A 185 -25.74 -28.72 24.64
C LYS A 185 -26.97 -29.35 24.01
N GLN A 186 -28.17 -28.86 24.35
CA GLN A 186 -29.42 -29.37 23.80
C GLN A 186 -29.47 -29.25 22.26
N ILE A 187 -28.85 -28.23 21.69
CA ILE A 187 -28.81 -28.00 20.24
C ILE A 187 -27.59 -28.62 19.54
N GLY A 188 -26.77 -29.40 20.26
CA GLY A 188 -25.73 -30.24 19.67
C GLY A 188 -24.29 -29.80 19.89
N ALA A 189 -24.01 -28.94 20.89
CA ALA A 189 -22.63 -28.75 21.35
C ALA A 189 -22.18 -29.93 22.23
N ASP A 190 -20.99 -30.45 21.95
CA ASP A 190 -20.38 -31.56 22.70
C ASP A 190 -19.67 -31.05 23.95
N ASP A 191 -18.81 -30.04 23.79
CA ASP A 191 -18.07 -29.42 24.89
C ASP A 191 -18.36 -27.91 24.94
N VAL A 192 -18.54 -27.39 26.16
CA VAL A 192 -18.95 -26.00 26.38
C VAL A 192 -18.08 -25.35 27.44
N TYR A 193 -17.55 -24.17 27.11
CA TYR A 193 -16.62 -23.42 27.95
C TYR A 193 -17.20 -22.05 28.33
N ASP A 194 -16.92 -21.60 29.55
CA ASP A 194 -17.26 -20.22 29.96
C ASP A 194 -16.21 -19.28 29.35
N TYR A 195 -16.64 -18.45 28.40
CA TYR A 195 -15.77 -17.50 27.71
C TYR A 195 -15.11 -16.48 28.65
N ARG A 196 -15.61 -16.31 29.88
CA ARG A 196 -15.06 -15.41 30.88
C ARG A 196 -13.88 -16.00 31.63
N THR A 197 -13.57 -17.27 31.41
CA THR A 197 -12.44 -17.95 32.03
C THR A 197 -11.13 -17.41 31.44
N PRO A 198 -10.18 -16.92 32.25
CA PRO A 198 -8.88 -16.48 31.74
C PRO A 198 -8.13 -17.62 31.03
N GLY A 199 -7.56 -17.34 29.85
CA GLY A 199 -6.78 -18.33 29.10
C GLY A 199 -7.60 -19.46 28.47
N ILE A 200 -8.92 -19.28 28.30
CA ILE A 200 -9.81 -20.34 27.81
C ILE A 200 -9.43 -20.89 26.43
N GLY A 201 -8.86 -20.07 25.55
CA GLY A 201 -8.36 -20.54 24.25
C GLY A 201 -7.27 -21.60 24.41
N HIS A 202 -6.27 -21.34 25.25
CA HIS A 202 -5.23 -22.31 25.59
C HIS A 202 -5.80 -23.59 26.20
N GLN A 203 -6.80 -23.47 27.07
CA GLN A 203 -7.46 -24.63 27.67
C GLN A 203 -8.18 -25.47 26.61
N ILE A 204 -8.95 -24.84 25.71
CA ILE A 204 -9.62 -25.51 24.59
C ILE A 204 -8.59 -26.24 23.69
N ARG A 205 -7.43 -25.62 23.44
CA ARG A 205 -6.35 -26.24 22.66
C ARG A 205 -5.82 -27.51 23.33
N LEU A 206 -5.58 -27.46 24.65
CA LEU A 206 -5.13 -28.62 25.43
C LEU A 206 -6.19 -29.73 25.43
N ASP A 207 -7.46 -29.37 25.67
CA ASP A 207 -8.56 -30.33 25.77
C ASP A 207 -8.88 -30.99 24.41
N THR A 208 -8.57 -30.31 23.31
CA THR A 208 -8.63 -30.86 21.95
C THR A 208 -7.36 -31.60 21.53
N SER A 209 -6.37 -31.76 22.42
CA SER A 209 -5.08 -32.40 22.11
C SER A 209 -4.41 -31.81 20.86
N ASN A 210 -4.51 -30.50 20.66
CA ASN A 210 -4.03 -29.78 19.48
C ASN A 210 -4.61 -30.33 18.16
N GLN A 211 -5.89 -30.74 18.16
CA GLN A 211 -6.60 -31.23 16.97
C GLN A 211 -7.63 -30.23 16.43
N LEU A 212 -7.80 -29.07 17.08
CA LEU A 212 -8.68 -28.03 16.60
C LEU A 212 -8.06 -27.30 15.40
N ASN A 213 -8.70 -27.41 14.24
CA ASN A 213 -8.27 -26.82 12.97
C ASN A 213 -9.36 -25.95 12.32
N LEU A 214 -10.57 -25.90 12.89
CA LEU A 214 -11.66 -25.10 12.35
C LEU A 214 -12.30 -24.29 13.47
N VAL A 215 -12.48 -22.99 13.21
CA VAL A 215 -13.11 -22.07 14.14
C VAL A 215 -14.06 -21.13 13.39
N PHE A 216 -15.21 -20.88 13.99
CA PHE A 216 -16.19 -19.91 13.52
C PHE A 216 -16.59 -18.97 14.65
N ASP A 217 -16.08 -17.74 14.61
CA ASP A 217 -16.40 -16.69 15.59
C ASP A 217 -17.65 -15.92 15.19
N THR A 218 -18.71 -16.05 15.98
CA THR A 218 -20.01 -15.40 15.74
C THR A 218 -20.18 -14.06 16.46
N VAL A 219 -19.16 -13.60 17.17
CA VAL A 219 -19.12 -12.33 17.92
C VAL A 219 -18.20 -11.32 17.25
N SER A 220 -17.08 -11.78 16.67
CA SER A 220 -16.20 -11.00 15.78
C SER A 220 -15.65 -9.72 16.41
N THR A 221 -15.17 -9.80 17.65
CA THR A 221 -14.37 -8.74 18.29
C THR A 221 -12.92 -9.16 18.39
N GLU A 222 -12.02 -8.20 18.59
CA GLU A 222 -10.59 -8.52 18.78
C GLU A 222 -10.34 -9.52 19.91
N SER A 223 -11.04 -9.36 21.04
CA SER A 223 -10.90 -10.28 22.18
C SER A 223 -11.35 -11.71 21.88
N THR A 224 -12.40 -11.88 21.07
CA THR A 224 -12.93 -13.20 20.72
C THR A 224 -12.10 -13.87 19.64
N ALA A 225 -11.57 -13.08 18.70
CA ALA A 225 -10.61 -13.54 17.70
C ALA A 225 -9.31 -14.04 18.35
N GLN A 226 -8.77 -13.33 19.34
CA GLN A 226 -7.58 -13.77 20.07
C GLN A 226 -7.81 -15.09 20.79
N ILE A 227 -8.94 -15.26 21.49
CA ILE A 227 -9.28 -16.52 22.15
C ILE A 227 -9.42 -17.67 21.14
N CYS A 228 -9.98 -17.39 19.96
CA CYS A 228 -10.06 -18.36 18.87
C CYS A 228 -8.67 -18.75 18.35
N ALA A 229 -7.77 -17.78 18.16
CA ALA A 229 -6.39 -18.03 17.73
C ALA A 229 -5.61 -18.87 18.77
N ASP A 230 -5.74 -18.54 20.06
CA ASP A 230 -5.13 -19.28 21.16
C ASP A 230 -5.63 -20.75 21.23
N ALA A 231 -6.82 -21.02 20.71
CA ALA A 231 -7.42 -22.36 20.67
C ALA A 231 -6.91 -23.24 19.51
N ILE A 232 -6.36 -22.66 18.44
CA ILE A 232 -5.87 -23.38 17.24
C ILE A 232 -4.38 -23.72 17.39
N ASP A 233 -3.93 -24.77 16.69
CA ASP A 233 -2.51 -25.08 16.50
C ASP A 233 -2.06 -24.75 15.07
N GLU A 234 -1.54 -23.52 14.86
CA GLU A 234 -1.07 -23.01 13.55
C GLU A 234 0.01 -23.91 12.90
N ILE A 235 0.75 -24.70 13.69
CA ILE A 235 1.88 -25.52 13.22
C ILE A 235 1.41 -26.72 12.40
N LYS A 236 0.25 -27.31 12.72
CA LYS A 236 -0.27 -28.50 12.00
C LYS A 236 -0.84 -28.17 10.63
N GLU A 237 -1.50 -27.03 10.44
CA GLU A 237 -2.01 -26.62 9.12
C GLU A 237 -0.87 -26.34 8.13
N CYS A 238 0.20 -25.69 8.60
CA CYS A 238 1.41 -25.51 7.81
C CYS A 238 2.02 -26.84 7.38
N LEU A 239 2.12 -27.82 8.29
CA LEU A 239 2.66 -29.15 8.00
C LEU A 239 1.77 -29.98 7.05
N GLN A 240 0.44 -29.89 7.17
CA GLN A 240 -0.50 -30.59 6.30
C GLN A 240 -0.58 -29.97 4.90
N GLN A 241 -0.48 -28.65 4.77
CA GLN A 241 -0.36 -27.97 3.47
C GLN A 241 0.93 -28.35 2.74
N MET A 242 2.04 -28.49 3.47
CA MET A 242 3.31 -28.99 2.92
C MET A 242 3.24 -30.45 2.47
N GLN A 243 2.50 -31.31 3.20
CA GLN A 243 2.32 -32.72 2.81
C GLN A 243 1.38 -32.90 1.61
N ARG A 244 0.32 -32.09 1.48
CA ARG A 244 -0.56 -32.09 0.29
C ARG A 244 0.14 -31.60 -0.98
N ALA A 245 1.15 -30.74 -0.85
CA ALA A 245 1.99 -30.30 -1.95
C ALA A 245 3.07 -31.33 -2.38
N GLY A 246 3.27 -32.41 -1.61
CA GLY A 246 4.35 -33.39 -1.82
C GLY A 246 3.96 -34.74 -2.44
N GLY A 247 2.70 -34.94 -2.85
CA GLY A 247 2.24 -36.22 -3.42
C GLY A 247 2.62 -36.38 -4.89
N SER A 248 3.73 -37.08 -5.17
CA SER A 248 4.12 -37.51 -6.53
C SER A 248 3.22 -38.65 -7.04
N PRO A 249 2.60 -38.58 -8.23
CA PRO A 249 1.95 -39.73 -8.83
C PRO A 249 2.96 -40.50 -9.70
N ALA A 250 3.29 -41.72 -9.27
CA ALA A 250 3.98 -42.70 -10.08
C ALA A 250 3.12 -43.19 -11.25
N ALA A 251 3.77 -43.38 -12.39
CA ALA A 251 3.23 -43.71 -13.69
C ALA A 251 2.59 -45.11 -13.80
N HIS A 252 1.61 -45.23 -14.70
CA HIS A 252 1.27 -46.36 -15.62
C HIS A 252 -0.08 -45.97 -16.27
N GLY A 253 -0.38 -46.05 -17.56
CA GLY A 253 0.26 -46.51 -18.79
C GLY A 253 -0.84 -46.54 -19.87
N SER A 254 -0.58 -45.93 -21.03
CA SER A 254 -1.19 -46.13 -22.37
C SER A 254 -2.72 -46.30 -22.53
N ALA A 255 -3.37 -45.41 -23.30
CA ALA A 255 -3.61 -45.60 -24.75
C ALA A 255 -4.77 -44.72 -25.32
N SER A 256 -4.47 -44.04 -26.44
CA SER A 256 -5.35 -43.74 -27.61
C SER A 256 -6.53 -42.76 -27.45
N GLN A 257 -6.86 -41.83 -28.36
CA GLN A 257 -6.22 -41.02 -29.42
C GLN A 257 -7.29 -39.99 -29.86
N ASN A 258 -6.82 -38.90 -30.50
CA ASN A 258 -7.53 -37.84 -31.25
C ASN A 258 -8.14 -36.70 -30.41
N GLY A 259 -7.66 -35.45 -30.43
CA GLY A 259 -6.82 -34.72 -31.38
C GLY A 259 -7.62 -33.57 -32.01
N ARG A 260 -7.48 -32.35 -31.46
CA ARG A 260 -7.42 -31.03 -32.14
C ARG A 260 -7.17 -29.89 -31.13
N ASP A 261 -6.00 -29.26 -31.29
CA ASP A 261 -5.45 -28.00 -30.73
C ASP A 261 -6.33 -26.76 -31.02
N LEU A 262 -6.30 -25.57 -30.39
CA LEU A 262 -5.66 -24.78 -29.29
C LEU A 262 -6.51 -23.44 -29.21
N PRO A 263 -6.40 -22.47 -28.26
CA PRO A 263 -5.33 -22.19 -27.29
C PRO A 263 -5.80 -21.93 -25.81
N PRO A 264 -4.86 -21.84 -24.84
CA PRO A 264 -5.16 -21.56 -23.43
C PRO A 264 -5.36 -20.06 -23.17
N ARG A 265 -6.44 -19.71 -22.47
CA ARG A 265 -6.64 -18.38 -21.88
C ARG A 265 -5.71 -18.19 -20.69
N ILE A 266 -5.10 -17.02 -20.68
CA ILE A 266 -4.22 -16.41 -19.68
C ILE A 266 -4.94 -16.31 -18.31
N PRO A 267 -4.31 -16.69 -17.18
CA PRO A 267 -4.83 -16.38 -15.85
C PRO A 267 -4.60 -14.91 -15.49
N THR A 268 -5.68 -14.22 -15.16
CA THR A 268 -5.70 -12.89 -14.54
C THR A 268 -5.19 -12.95 -13.08
N PRO A 269 -4.38 -11.98 -12.61
CA PRO A 269 -3.97 -11.89 -11.21
C PRO A 269 -5.16 -11.56 -10.29
N ALA A 270 -5.23 -12.26 -9.16
CA ALA A 270 -6.21 -12.10 -8.11
C ALA A 270 -6.11 -10.73 -7.41
N GLY A 271 -7.25 -10.17 -7.03
CA GLY A 271 -7.35 -8.96 -6.21
C GLY A 271 -6.81 -9.19 -4.79
N PRO A 272 -6.34 -8.12 -4.10
CA PRO A 272 -5.73 -8.23 -2.78
C PRO A 272 -6.82 -8.31 -1.70
N ASN A 273 -7.01 -9.47 -1.09
CA ASN A 273 -7.73 -9.59 0.18
C ASN A 273 -6.72 -9.48 1.34
N ASP A 274 -6.96 -8.47 2.17
CA ASP A 274 -6.75 -8.41 3.62
C ASP A 274 -5.58 -9.20 4.22
N THR A 275 -4.43 -8.54 4.29
CA THR A 275 -3.49 -8.68 5.41
C THR A 275 -3.23 -7.30 6.01
N THR A 276 -4.22 -6.77 6.72
CA THR A 276 -3.97 -5.76 7.75
C THR A 276 -4.28 -6.38 9.09
N MET A 277 -3.29 -7.06 9.69
CA MET A 277 -3.21 -7.04 11.15
C MET A 277 -3.24 -5.57 11.54
N GLY A 278 -4.27 -5.19 12.30
CA GLY A 278 -4.24 -3.94 13.02
C GLY A 278 -2.99 -3.93 13.88
N VAL A 279 -2.01 -3.12 13.51
CA VAL A 279 -0.97 -2.68 14.44
C VAL A 279 -1.69 -1.75 15.41
N ARG A 280 -2.39 -2.34 16.38
CA ARG A 280 -2.44 -1.75 17.71
C ARG A 280 -1.00 -1.69 18.16
N ASN A 281 -0.57 -0.49 18.51
CA ASN A 281 0.69 -0.25 19.19
C ASN A 281 0.86 -1.32 20.28
N GLU A 282 2.04 -1.92 20.35
CA GLU A 282 2.57 -2.47 21.60
C GLU A 282 2.72 -1.31 22.59
N LEU A 283 1.60 -0.83 23.13
CA LEU A 283 1.51 0.13 24.21
C LEU A 283 0.23 -0.21 24.96
N ASP A 284 0.33 -1.21 25.82
CA ASP A 284 -0.28 -1.20 27.15
C ASP A 284 0.09 -2.49 27.91
N GLU A 285 1.39 -2.73 28.08
CA GLU A 285 1.90 -3.48 29.22
C GLU A 285 3.16 -2.78 29.75
N ALA A 286 3.11 -2.38 31.03
CA ALA A 286 4.08 -1.58 31.78
C ALA A 286 4.13 -0.08 31.43
N GLY A 287 3.92 0.77 32.43
CA GLY A 287 3.98 2.24 32.35
C GLY A 287 5.37 2.81 32.05
N GLY A 288 5.98 2.41 30.95
CA GLY A 288 7.20 2.99 30.37
C GLY A 288 6.87 4.14 29.41
N ALA A 289 7.80 5.09 29.30
CA ALA A 289 7.67 6.20 28.36
C ALA A 289 7.59 5.69 26.91
N VAL A 290 6.60 6.17 26.15
CA VAL A 290 6.45 5.88 24.71
C VAL A 290 7.69 6.37 23.97
N ASN A 291 8.39 5.48 23.25
CA ASN A 291 9.49 5.89 22.38
C ASN A 291 8.92 6.72 21.21
N PRO A 292 9.22 8.03 21.11
CA PRO A 292 8.64 8.89 20.07
C PRO A 292 9.14 8.55 18.66
N TYR A 293 10.18 7.72 18.54
CA TYR A 293 10.75 7.28 17.26
C TYR A 293 10.33 5.85 16.86
N ALA A 294 9.42 5.23 17.62
CA ALA A 294 8.86 3.93 17.30
C ALA A 294 8.14 3.99 15.93
N SER A 295 8.55 3.14 15.01
CA SER A 295 7.99 3.04 13.67
C SER A 295 8.23 1.64 13.12
N PRO A 296 7.28 1.07 12.36
CA PRO A 296 7.46 -0.23 11.69
C PRO A 296 8.64 -0.23 10.70
N TYR A 297 9.13 0.95 10.29
CA TYR A 297 10.24 1.09 9.36
C TYR A 297 11.57 1.46 10.03
N ARG A 298 11.65 1.41 11.36
CA ARG A 298 12.84 1.83 12.12
C ARG A 298 14.14 1.18 11.62
N ALA A 299 14.11 -0.11 11.30
CA ALA A 299 15.26 -0.86 10.78
C ALA A 299 15.55 -0.60 9.29
N ALA A 300 14.61 0.01 8.55
CA ALA A 300 14.76 0.37 7.13
C ALA A 300 15.51 1.71 6.94
N ARG A 301 15.71 2.48 8.00
CA ARG A 301 16.35 3.80 7.97
C ARG A 301 17.87 3.70 7.86
N CYS A 302 18.50 4.72 7.30
CA CYS A 302 19.95 4.74 7.16
C CYS A 302 20.68 4.83 8.52
N GLU A 303 20.09 5.50 9.53
CA GLU A 303 20.60 5.58 10.90
C GLU A 303 20.69 4.21 11.58
N ALA A 304 19.83 3.26 11.18
CA ALA A 304 19.85 1.92 11.77
C ALA A 304 21.17 1.19 11.52
N VAL A 305 21.82 1.49 10.39
CA VAL A 305 23.12 0.90 10.02
C VAL A 305 24.23 1.36 10.97
N CYS A 306 24.15 2.58 11.50
CA CYS A 306 25.10 3.07 12.51
C CYS A 306 25.04 2.27 13.83
N ARG A 307 23.93 1.58 14.09
CA ARG A 307 23.69 0.78 15.30
C ARG A 307 24.06 -0.68 15.12
N TRP A 308 24.57 -1.07 13.97
CA TRP A 308 24.96 -2.45 13.73
C TRP A 308 26.21 -2.82 14.54
N PRO A 309 26.22 -3.98 15.22
CA PRO A 309 27.35 -4.39 16.07
C PRO A 309 28.71 -4.46 15.36
N ILE A 310 28.73 -4.68 14.03
CA ILE A 310 29.97 -4.66 13.23
C ILE A 310 30.75 -3.33 13.35
N PHE A 311 30.06 -2.23 13.68
CA PHE A 311 30.67 -0.92 13.87
C PHE A 311 31.03 -0.60 15.32
N ASP A 312 30.91 -1.55 16.24
CA ASP A 312 31.35 -1.37 17.62
C ASP A 312 32.86 -1.11 17.68
N GLY A 313 33.25 -0.01 18.31
CA GLY A 313 34.65 0.46 18.36
C GLY A 313 35.09 1.27 17.13
N TRP A 314 34.32 1.24 16.04
CA TRP A 314 34.63 1.99 14.81
C TRP A 314 33.90 3.34 14.75
N ILE A 315 32.65 3.40 15.18
CA ILE A 315 31.84 4.63 15.20
C ILE A 315 31.76 5.21 16.62
N ASP A 316 31.70 6.53 16.73
CA ASP A 316 31.51 7.24 18.00
C ASP A 316 30.20 6.88 18.69
N GLU A 317 30.19 6.82 20.03
CA GLU A 317 28.98 6.55 20.82
C GLU A 317 27.85 7.57 20.57
N SER A 318 28.22 8.82 20.26
CA SER A 318 27.25 9.85 19.85
C SER A 318 26.55 9.51 18.54
N ALA A 319 27.22 8.80 17.63
CA ALA A 319 26.66 8.38 16.35
C ALA A 319 25.85 7.07 16.44
N LYS A 320 26.20 6.18 17.38
CA LYS A 320 25.39 4.97 17.67
C LYS A 320 24.05 5.30 18.33
N THR A 321 24.00 6.36 19.12
CA THR A 321 22.76 6.79 19.81
C THR A 321 21.84 7.64 18.92
N ILE A 322 22.19 7.82 17.64
CA ILE A 322 21.36 8.57 16.70
C ILE A 322 20.09 7.78 16.40
N GLU A 323 18.96 8.32 16.81
CA GLU A 323 17.63 7.78 16.52
C GLU A 323 17.11 8.28 15.16
N SER A 324 17.46 9.52 14.82
CA SER A 324 17.09 10.17 13.57
C SER A 324 18.06 11.32 13.29
N PHE A 325 18.79 11.26 12.17
CA PHE A 325 19.61 12.39 11.71
C PHE A 325 18.74 13.64 11.51
N LEU A 326 17.48 13.44 11.14
CA LEU A 326 16.56 14.52 10.86
C LEU A 326 16.16 15.32 12.10
N HIS A 327 15.72 14.66 13.17
CA HIS A 327 15.27 15.33 14.39
C HIS A 327 16.43 15.84 15.24
N GLN A 328 17.57 15.13 15.26
CA GLN A 328 18.71 15.53 16.08
C GLN A 328 19.55 16.65 15.44
N ALA A 329 19.50 16.79 14.11
CA ALA A 329 20.22 17.86 13.42
C ALA A 329 19.38 19.14 13.21
N THR A 330 18.06 19.09 13.41
CA THR A 330 17.14 20.21 13.13
C THR A 330 16.57 20.79 14.42
N VAL A 331 16.92 22.03 14.74
CA VAL A 331 16.24 22.79 15.80
C VAL A 331 14.89 23.26 15.25
N LEU A 332 13.81 22.64 15.71
CA LEU A 332 12.45 22.92 15.20
C LEU A 332 11.84 24.22 15.74
N VAL A 333 12.36 24.73 16.86
CA VAL A 333 11.88 25.97 17.50
C VAL A 333 13.08 26.88 17.73
N PRO A 334 13.15 28.06 17.08
CA PRO A 334 14.07 29.10 17.51
C PRO A 334 13.70 29.48 18.94
N ASP A 335 14.59 29.25 19.91
CA ASP A 335 14.39 29.74 21.27
C ASP A 335 14.22 31.26 21.22
N ALA A 336 13.06 31.75 21.64
CA ALA A 336 12.74 33.17 21.65
C ALA A 336 13.68 34.00 22.56
N ASN A 337 14.53 33.34 23.36
CA ASN A 337 15.38 33.94 24.39
C ASN A 337 16.89 33.71 24.20
N CYS A 338 17.34 33.10 23.10
CA CYS A 338 18.77 32.84 22.90
C CYS A 338 19.36 33.84 21.89
N GLU A 339 19.76 35.02 22.37
CA GLU A 339 20.51 36.00 21.56
C GLU A 339 21.97 35.55 21.29
N ASP A 340 22.44 34.48 21.92
CA ASP A 340 23.86 34.06 21.93
C ASP A 340 24.14 32.72 21.22
N SER A 341 23.65 32.51 20.00
CA SER A 341 24.24 31.49 19.11
C SER A 341 24.73 32.13 17.81
N HIS A 342 26.04 32.26 17.69
CA HIS A 342 26.79 32.78 16.55
C HIS A 342 26.67 31.97 15.23
N ASP A 343 25.60 31.18 15.03
CA ASP A 343 25.43 30.35 13.84
C ASP A 343 24.78 31.16 12.70
N SER A 344 25.60 32.00 12.08
CA SER A 344 25.29 33.10 11.16
C SER A 344 24.75 32.72 9.78
N ARG A 345 24.26 31.50 9.54
CA ARG A 345 23.90 31.03 8.19
C ARG A 345 22.43 30.77 7.93
N LEU A 346 21.59 30.69 8.97
CA LEU A 346 20.14 30.49 8.85
C LEU A 346 19.35 31.34 9.86
N SER A 347 19.82 32.56 10.13
CA SER A 347 19.01 33.52 10.88
C SER A 347 17.85 34.04 9.99
N PRO A 348 16.64 34.27 10.53
CA PRO A 348 15.56 34.96 9.82
C PRO A 348 15.98 36.31 9.23
N THR A 349 17.04 36.91 9.77
CA THR A 349 17.67 38.16 9.35
C THR A 349 18.35 38.06 7.98
N ASN A 350 19.02 36.95 7.63
CA ASN A 350 19.65 36.77 6.32
C ASN A 350 18.63 36.53 5.20
N VAL A 351 17.53 35.82 5.48
CA VAL A 351 16.43 35.64 4.52
C VAL A 351 15.75 36.97 4.22
N ARG A 352 15.53 37.81 5.25
CA ARG A 352 15.00 39.17 5.07
C ARG A 352 15.93 40.07 4.24
N SER A 353 17.25 39.89 4.35
CA SER A 353 18.21 40.65 3.56
C SER A 353 18.29 40.21 2.09
N ALA A 354 18.15 38.92 1.80
CA ALA A 354 18.15 38.39 0.42
C ALA A 354 16.83 38.68 -0.31
N VAL A 355 15.69 38.64 0.40
CA VAL A 355 14.39 39.00 -0.17
C VAL A 355 14.28 40.49 -0.46
N ALA A 356 15.05 41.34 0.25
CA ALA A 356 15.05 42.79 0.02
C ALA A 356 15.71 43.22 -1.30
N THR A 357 16.46 42.34 -1.99
CA THR A 357 17.21 42.67 -3.21
C THR A 357 16.60 42.12 -4.50
N SER A 358 15.76 41.10 -4.44
CA SER A 358 15.28 40.35 -5.62
C SER A 358 13.80 40.65 -5.87
N GLU A 359 13.53 41.72 -6.63
CA GLU A 359 12.19 42.16 -7.01
C GLU A 359 11.57 41.24 -8.09
N ILE A 360 10.30 40.86 -7.91
CA ILE A 360 9.61 39.95 -8.84
C ILE A 360 9.21 40.71 -10.12
N ASP A 361 9.67 40.22 -11.28
CA ASP A 361 9.26 40.72 -12.59
C ASP A 361 8.12 39.87 -13.18
N LEU A 362 6.99 40.50 -13.50
CA LEU A 362 5.83 39.82 -14.08
C LEU A 362 6.13 39.18 -15.45
N ARG A 363 7.16 39.65 -16.16
CA ARG A 363 7.60 39.09 -17.46
C ARG A 363 8.21 37.69 -17.32
N ASP A 364 8.69 37.34 -16.14
CA ASP A 364 9.35 36.05 -15.88
C ASP A 364 8.35 34.92 -15.65
N ILE A 365 7.09 35.24 -15.34
CA ILE A 365 6.08 34.28 -14.89
C ILE A 365 5.81 33.21 -15.95
N ILE A 366 5.54 33.61 -17.20
CA ILE A 366 5.22 32.66 -18.27
C ILE A 366 6.42 31.74 -18.59
N PRO A 367 7.66 32.25 -18.79
CA PRO A 367 8.85 31.39 -18.92
C PRO A 367 9.04 30.42 -17.76
N LEU A 368 8.85 30.87 -16.51
CA LEU A 368 8.98 30.03 -15.33
C LEU A 368 7.91 28.93 -15.29
N CYS A 369 6.65 29.23 -15.62
CA CYS A 369 5.59 28.21 -15.69
C CYS A 369 5.84 27.19 -16.81
N ARG A 370 6.39 27.61 -17.96
CA ARG A 370 6.81 26.68 -19.03
C ARG A 370 7.96 25.78 -18.57
N SER A 371 8.95 26.34 -17.88
CA SER A 371 10.06 25.56 -17.31
C SER A 371 9.56 24.51 -16.30
N PHE A 372 8.59 24.87 -15.45
CA PHE A 372 7.98 23.94 -14.51
C PHE A 372 7.37 22.71 -15.19
N LEU A 373 6.68 22.93 -16.32
CA LEU A 373 6.04 21.85 -17.07
C LEU A 373 7.06 20.81 -17.54
N GLY A 374 8.26 21.25 -17.95
CA GLY A 374 9.34 20.36 -18.39
C GLY A 374 10.04 19.58 -17.26
N HIS A 375 10.16 20.16 -16.05
CA HIS A 375 10.98 19.55 -14.98
C HIS A 375 10.18 18.79 -13.91
N VAL A 376 8.97 19.26 -13.59
CA VAL A 376 8.21 18.78 -12.42
C VAL A 376 6.88 18.14 -12.83
N HIS A 377 6.10 18.81 -13.68
CA HIS A 377 4.82 18.29 -14.17
C HIS A 377 4.99 16.98 -14.94
N PHE A 378 6.06 16.85 -15.71
CA PHE A 378 6.40 15.64 -16.45
C PHE A 378 6.56 14.37 -15.58
N ARG A 379 6.76 14.50 -14.26
CA ARG A 379 6.75 13.36 -13.29
C ARG A 379 5.51 13.33 -12.39
N ASN A 380 4.75 14.43 -12.40
CA ASN A 380 3.62 14.70 -11.53
C ASN A 380 2.55 15.43 -12.36
N PRO A 381 1.82 14.72 -13.25
CA PRO A 381 0.89 15.35 -14.19
C PRO A 381 -0.41 15.78 -13.50
N ILE A 382 -0.31 16.51 -12.39
CA ILE A 382 -1.42 16.89 -11.51
C ILE A 382 -2.16 18.09 -12.10
N LEU A 383 -1.43 19.06 -12.65
CA LEU A 383 -2.00 20.25 -13.25
C LEU A 383 -2.49 20.02 -14.68
N ASP A 384 -3.40 20.88 -15.14
CA ASP A 384 -3.68 21.09 -16.56
C ASP A 384 -2.71 22.14 -17.12
N PRO A 385 -1.81 21.77 -18.05
CA PRO A 385 -0.83 22.70 -18.63
C PRO A 385 -1.45 23.93 -19.27
N ARG A 386 -2.61 23.82 -19.93
CA ARG A 386 -3.27 24.95 -20.61
C ARG A 386 -3.83 25.92 -19.57
N LYS A 387 -4.49 25.41 -18.53
CA LYS A 387 -5.00 26.24 -17.41
C LYS A 387 -3.89 26.93 -16.63
N LEU A 388 -2.75 26.27 -16.44
CA LEU A 388 -1.58 26.89 -15.81
C LEU A 388 -1.06 28.08 -16.63
N ILE A 389 -0.86 27.90 -17.94
CA ILE A 389 -0.37 28.97 -18.81
C ILE A 389 -1.39 30.10 -18.92
N GLN A 390 -2.69 29.81 -18.99
CA GLN A 390 -3.74 30.83 -18.93
C GLN A 390 -3.69 31.63 -17.62
N SER A 391 -3.49 30.96 -16.50
CA SER A 391 -3.33 31.60 -15.19
C SER A 391 -2.08 32.49 -15.13
N ALA A 392 -0.97 32.01 -15.68
CA ALA A 392 0.27 32.78 -15.80
C ALA A 392 0.09 34.05 -16.66
N LYS A 393 -0.62 33.95 -17.80
CA LYS A 393 -0.96 35.11 -18.65
C LYS A 393 -1.79 36.15 -17.88
N GLN A 394 -2.80 35.71 -17.13
CA GLN A 394 -3.65 36.60 -16.34
C GLN A 394 -2.87 37.32 -15.25
N VAL A 395 -2.00 36.61 -14.52
CA VAL A 395 -1.14 37.22 -13.50
C VAL A 395 -0.13 38.17 -14.14
N ALA A 396 0.45 37.84 -15.30
CA ALA A 396 1.37 38.73 -16.01
C ALA A 396 0.71 40.04 -16.47
N GLN A 397 -0.60 40.02 -16.76
CA GLN A 397 -1.37 41.18 -17.20
C GLN A 397 -1.89 42.03 -16.03
N ASN A 398 -2.43 41.38 -14.99
CA ASN A 398 -3.18 42.05 -13.92
C ASN A 398 -2.39 42.14 -12.59
N GLY A 399 -1.24 41.48 -12.50
CA GLY A 399 -0.52 41.29 -11.24
C GLY A 399 -1.07 40.15 -10.39
N PHE A 400 -0.52 40.01 -9.18
CA PHE A 400 -0.92 38.95 -8.24
C PHE A 400 -2.10 39.37 -7.36
N GLU A 401 -3.22 38.67 -7.49
CA GLU A 401 -4.40 38.83 -6.64
C GLU A 401 -4.26 38.04 -5.31
N TRP A 402 -5.22 38.19 -4.41
CA TRP A 402 -5.28 37.46 -3.13
C TRP A 402 -6.11 36.17 -3.27
N ASP A 403 -5.73 35.33 -4.22
CA ASP A 403 -6.48 34.14 -4.60
C ASP A 403 -5.59 32.89 -4.76
N THR A 404 -6.23 31.72 -4.87
CA THR A 404 -5.56 30.42 -5.05
C THR A 404 -4.72 30.39 -6.32
N ARG A 405 -5.20 31.00 -7.42
CA ARG A 405 -4.48 31.04 -8.71
C ARG A 405 -3.13 31.74 -8.57
N SER A 406 -3.12 32.94 -8.00
CA SER A 406 -1.90 33.71 -7.79
C SER A 406 -0.96 32.96 -6.84
N CYS A 407 -1.50 32.33 -5.79
CA CYS A 407 -0.72 31.50 -4.88
C CYS A 407 -0.04 30.33 -5.61
N LEU A 408 -0.78 29.58 -6.42
CA LEU A 408 -0.26 28.44 -7.19
C LEU A 408 0.83 28.87 -8.19
N VAL A 409 0.59 29.95 -8.95
CA VAL A 409 1.56 30.50 -9.90
C VAL A 409 2.86 30.91 -9.20
N LEU A 410 2.77 31.60 -8.06
CA LEU A 410 3.95 31.98 -7.26
C LEU A 410 4.75 30.76 -6.78
N ILE A 411 4.08 29.71 -6.29
CA ILE A 411 4.73 28.45 -5.86
C ILE A 411 5.46 27.79 -7.05
N ILE A 412 4.80 27.75 -8.21
CA ILE A 412 5.38 27.18 -9.43
C ILE A 412 6.60 27.96 -9.89
N CYS A 413 6.53 29.29 -9.90
CA CYS A 413 7.67 30.15 -10.19
C CYS A 413 8.84 29.89 -9.22
N ALA A 414 8.55 29.78 -7.92
CA ALA A 414 9.56 29.51 -6.90
C ALA A 414 10.28 28.16 -7.12
N ILE A 415 9.54 27.12 -7.54
CA ILE A 415 10.07 25.79 -7.90
C ILE A 415 10.97 25.90 -9.15
N SER A 416 10.51 26.58 -10.19
CA SER A 416 11.28 26.75 -11.43
C SER A 416 12.58 27.52 -11.23
N CYS A 417 12.61 28.52 -10.35
CA CYS A 417 13.85 29.23 -10.02
C CYS A 417 14.92 28.27 -9.45
N ILE A 418 14.54 27.35 -8.55
CA ILE A 418 15.48 26.36 -7.96
C ILE A 418 16.03 25.41 -9.03
N LEU A 419 15.19 25.05 -10.00
CA LEU A 419 15.55 24.12 -11.07
C LEU A 419 16.19 24.80 -12.28
N SER A 420 16.42 26.12 -12.24
CA SER A 420 16.93 26.88 -13.38
C SER A 420 18.33 26.45 -13.83
N GLY A 421 19.13 25.84 -12.95
CA GLY A 421 20.45 25.28 -13.29
C GLY A 421 20.43 23.83 -13.74
N GLU A 422 19.28 23.16 -13.70
CA GLU A 422 19.13 21.75 -14.08
C GLU A 422 18.69 21.64 -15.54
N SER A 423 19.19 20.62 -16.24
CA SER A 423 18.69 20.29 -17.56
C SER A 423 17.33 19.59 -17.45
N PRO A 424 16.41 19.80 -18.41
CA PRO A 424 15.19 19.00 -18.46
C PRO A 424 15.56 17.52 -18.71
N PRO A 425 14.68 16.58 -18.31
CA PRO A 425 14.84 15.15 -18.58
C PRO A 425 15.22 14.87 -20.05
N SER A 426 16.10 13.90 -20.30
CA SER A 426 16.54 13.56 -21.67
C SER A 426 15.41 13.05 -22.58
N ASP A 427 14.35 12.49 -21.99
CA ASP A 427 13.11 12.11 -22.70
C ASP A 427 12.29 13.31 -23.17
N HIS A 428 12.58 14.50 -22.65
CA HIS A 428 11.92 15.72 -23.05
C HIS A 428 12.48 16.18 -24.40
N VAL A 429 12.07 15.51 -25.47
CA VAL A 429 12.41 15.88 -26.86
C VAL A 429 11.68 17.17 -27.21
N LEU A 430 12.32 18.28 -26.88
CA LEU A 430 12.11 19.53 -27.60
C LEU A 430 12.70 19.33 -28.99
N THR A 431 11.89 19.52 -30.02
CA THR A 431 12.29 19.33 -31.43
C THR A 431 13.58 20.09 -31.79
N HIS A 432 13.90 21.16 -31.07
CA HIS A 432 15.21 21.79 -31.02
C HIS A 432 15.66 22.11 -29.57
N PRO A 433 16.98 22.06 -29.26
CA PRO A 433 17.54 22.52 -27.97
C PRO A 433 17.20 23.97 -27.63
N ASP A 434 16.91 24.79 -28.64
CA ASP A 434 16.47 26.18 -28.52
C ASP A 434 15.00 26.35 -28.11
N ASP A 435 14.18 25.28 -28.16
CA ASP A 435 12.75 25.33 -27.78
C ASP A 435 12.56 25.22 -26.25
N ALA A 436 13.62 24.92 -25.49
CA ALA A 436 13.56 24.94 -24.03
C ALA A 436 13.30 26.39 -23.58
N PRO A 437 12.35 26.64 -22.66
CA PRO A 437 12.07 27.99 -22.20
C PRO A 437 13.34 28.57 -21.56
N LYS A 438 14.03 29.43 -22.31
CA LYS A 438 15.24 30.13 -21.84
C LYS A 438 14.81 31.05 -20.72
N LEU A 439 15.21 30.69 -19.50
CA LEU A 439 14.95 31.53 -18.35
C LEU A 439 15.81 32.81 -18.43
N PRO A 440 15.30 33.94 -17.91
CA PRO A 440 16.06 35.17 -17.83
C PRO A 440 17.40 35.00 -17.11
N VAL A 441 18.43 35.71 -17.58
CA VAL A 441 19.80 35.60 -17.07
C VAL A 441 19.88 35.90 -15.57
N HIS A 442 19.10 36.86 -15.07
CA HIS A 442 19.09 37.21 -13.65
C HIS A 442 18.61 36.08 -12.74
N ILE A 443 17.72 35.20 -13.23
CA ILE A 443 17.27 34.02 -12.48
C ILE A 443 18.41 33.01 -12.32
N HIS A 444 19.25 32.85 -13.35
CA HIS A 444 20.43 31.99 -13.26
C HIS A 444 21.54 32.56 -12.36
N GLN A 445 21.59 33.89 -12.19
CA GLN A 445 22.57 34.56 -11.33
C GLN A 445 22.26 34.38 -9.84
N ASP A 446 20.97 34.40 -9.45
CA ASP A 446 20.54 34.19 -8.07
C ASP A 446 19.25 33.33 -7.97
N PRO A 447 19.33 32.03 -8.32
CA PRO A 447 18.15 31.16 -8.36
C PRO A 447 17.48 31.01 -6.99
N VAL A 448 18.27 31.02 -5.91
CA VAL A 448 17.77 30.83 -4.54
C VAL A 448 17.08 32.10 -4.02
N GLY A 449 17.65 33.29 -4.25
CA GLY A 449 17.04 34.55 -3.83
C GLY A 449 15.70 34.80 -4.52
N PHE A 450 15.64 34.65 -5.84
CA PHE A 450 14.36 34.75 -6.58
C PHE A 450 13.36 33.70 -6.13
N SER A 451 13.80 32.45 -5.92
CA SER A 451 12.95 31.39 -5.42
C SER A 451 12.29 31.72 -4.07
N GLU A 452 13.06 32.24 -3.10
CA GLU A 452 12.54 32.64 -1.80
C GLU A 452 11.63 33.87 -1.89
N ALA A 453 11.91 34.83 -2.79
CA ALA A 453 11.04 35.98 -3.02
C ALA A 453 9.65 35.54 -3.52
N TYR A 454 9.59 34.69 -4.55
CA TYR A 454 8.34 34.11 -5.04
C TYR A 454 7.61 33.31 -3.95
N LEU A 455 8.33 32.47 -3.19
CA LEU A 455 7.74 31.69 -2.10
C LEU A 455 7.19 32.58 -0.98
N GLN A 456 7.85 33.68 -0.64
CA GLN A 456 7.38 34.59 0.38
C GLN A 456 6.07 35.26 -0.02
N GLU A 457 5.93 35.68 -1.27
CA GLU A 457 4.65 36.19 -1.78
C GLU A 457 3.56 35.13 -1.82
N ALA A 458 3.90 33.88 -2.10
CA ALA A 458 2.96 32.76 -2.01
C ALA A 458 2.50 32.54 -0.55
N LYS A 459 3.44 32.51 0.40
CA LYS A 459 3.16 32.28 1.83
C LYS A 459 2.20 33.30 2.43
N LYS A 460 2.21 34.55 1.96
CA LYS A 460 1.21 35.57 2.36
C LYS A 460 -0.22 35.17 2.00
N ARG A 461 -0.40 34.37 0.94
CA ARG A 461 -1.69 33.94 0.40
C ARG A 461 -2.12 32.56 0.92
N VAL A 462 -1.19 31.73 1.41
CA VAL A 462 -1.47 30.37 1.92
C VAL A 462 -2.56 30.35 3.01
N GLY A 463 -2.67 31.41 3.83
CA GLY A 463 -3.70 31.51 4.86
C GLY A 463 -5.13 31.67 4.32
N LEU A 464 -5.31 31.97 3.04
CA LEU A 464 -6.61 32.11 2.38
C LEU A 464 -7.06 30.81 1.69
N LEU A 465 -6.20 29.78 1.64
CA LEU A 465 -6.49 28.53 0.97
C LEU A 465 -7.49 27.68 1.78
N GLU A 466 -8.56 27.23 1.12
CA GLU A 466 -9.63 26.44 1.73
C GLU A 466 -9.42 24.93 1.48
N MET A 467 -10.47 24.21 1.08
CA MET A 467 -10.48 22.75 0.84
C MET A 467 -10.80 22.40 -0.62
N SER A 468 -10.62 23.35 -1.55
CA SER A 468 -10.81 23.06 -2.98
C SER A 468 -9.63 22.26 -3.55
N VAL A 469 -9.84 21.55 -4.66
CA VAL A 469 -8.75 20.80 -5.33
C VAL A 469 -7.55 21.71 -5.66
N PRO A 470 -7.73 22.93 -6.23
CA PRO A 470 -6.62 23.86 -6.45
C PRO A 470 -5.88 24.30 -5.18
N ASP A 471 -6.58 24.42 -4.04
CA ASP A 471 -5.94 24.73 -2.76
C ASP A 471 -5.04 23.59 -2.29
N ILE A 472 -5.52 22.34 -2.47
CA ILE A 472 -4.77 21.12 -2.16
C ILE A 472 -3.54 21.01 -3.06
N GLU A 473 -3.65 21.37 -4.35
CA GLU A 473 -2.53 21.44 -5.28
C GLU A 473 -1.45 22.42 -4.80
N CYS A 474 -1.83 23.59 -4.27
CA CYS A 474 -0.87 24.53 -3.68
C CYS A 474 -0.05 23.87 -2.54
N PHE A 475 -0.70 23.19 -1.60
CA PHE A 475 0.00 22.50 -0.51
C PHE A 475 0.86 21.34 -1.02
N PHE A 476 0.40 20.60 -2.02
CA PHE A 476 1.19 19.55 -2.65
C PHE A 476 2.46 20.13 -3.29
N PHE A 477 2.37 21.20 -4.07
CA PHE A 477 3.55 21.82 -4.70
C PHE A 477 4.45 22.53 -3.70
N LEU A 478 3.91 23.08 -2.61
CA LEU A 478 4.74 23.51 -1.47
C LEU A 478 5.53 22.34 -0.89
N SER A 479 4.98 21.13 -0.81
CA SER A 479 5.74 19.96 -0.38
C SER A 479 6.88 19.64 -1.35
N ILE A 480 6.66 19.76 -2.66
CA ILE A 480 7.68 19.55 -3.70
C ILE A 480 8.79 20.61 -3.60
N TYR A 481 8.42 21.88 -3.40
CA TYR A 481 9.37 22.97 -3.16
C TYR A 481 10.32 22.63 -2.00
N GLU A 482 9.77 22.20 -0.87
CA GLU A 482 10.57 21.87 0.31
C GLU A 482 11.40 20.59 0.11
N LYS A 483 10.94 19.63 -0.70
CA LYS A 483 11.77 18.48 -1.14
C LYS A 483 12.98 18.95 -1.95
N LEU A 484 12.77 19.86 -2.90
CA LEU A 484 13.85 20.41 -3.74
C LEU A 484 14.86 21.21 -2.91
N ARG A 485 14.43 21.81 -1.80
CA ARG A 485 15.29 22.49 -0.82
C ARG A 485 15.88 21.56 0.25
N ILE A 486 15.66 20.25 0.14
CA ILE A 486 16.18 19.22 1.06
C ILE A 486 15.73 19.51 2.52
N ARG A 487 14.47 19.96 2.68
CA ARG A 487 13.82 20.21 3.97
C ARG A 487 12.67 19.21 4.18
N PRO A 488 12.97 17.93 4.44
CA PRO A 488 11.97 16.85 4.45
C PRO A 488 10.90 17.00 5.56
N LEU A 489 11.23 17.55 6.73
CA LEU A 489 10.22 17.83 7.78
C LEU A 489 9.21 18.88 7.31
N GLN A 490 9.68 19.96 6.71
CA GLN A 490 8.81 21.00 6.17
C GLN A 490 8.00 20.45 4.99
N SER A 491 8.61 19.64 4.13
CA SER A 491 7.92 18.94 3.05
C SER A 491 6.79 18.06 3.58
N TRP A 492 7.06 17.23 4.58
CA TRP A 492 6.04 16.41 5.23
C TRP A 492 4.93 17.27 5.82
N TYR A 493 5.25 18.36 6.51
CA TYR A 493 4.24 19.26 7.05
C TYR A 493 3.29 19.81 5.97
N GLN A 494 3.82 20.26 4.83
CA GLN A 494 2.98 20.73 3.71
C GLN A 494 2.18 19.58 3.09
N LEU A 495 2.79 18.42 2.92
CA LEU A 495 2.11 17.23 2.41
C LEU A 495 0.97 16.78 3.33
N ARG A 496 1.15 16.86 4.65
CA ARG A 496 0.11 16.58 5.65
C ARG A 496 -1.04 17.56 5.55
N GLN A 497 -0.76 18.83 5.32
CA GLN A 497 -1.80 19.83 5.08
C GLN A 497 -2.60 19.52 3.81
N ALA A 498 -1.95 19.06 2.74
CA ALA A 498 -2.62 18.61 1.52
C ALA A 498 -3.48 17.37 1.79
N ALA A 499 -2.91 16.34 2.42
CA ALA A 499 -3.58 15.07 2.68
C ALA A 499 -4.81 15.22 3.58
N MET A 500 -4.72 16.00 4.66
CA MET A 500 -5.86 16.21 5.58
C MET A 500 -6.98 17.01 4.93
N ARG A 501 -6.66 18.03 4.11
CA ARG A 501 -7.67 18.76 3.34
C ARG A 501 -8.32 17.88 2.29
N LEU A 502 -7.54 17.03 1.63
CA LEU A 502 -8.04 16.06 0.68
C LEU A 502 -8.96 15.04 1.34
N GLU A 503 -8.59 14.50 2.50
CA GLU A 503 -9.43 13.59 3.28
C GLU A 503 -10.76 14.27 3.64
N ALA A 504 -10.72 15.48 4.22
CA ALA A 504 -11.92 16.23 4.55
C ALA A 504 -12.78 16.55 3.31
N TYR A 505 -12.14 16.92 2.19
CA TYR A 505 -12.80 17.14 0.91
C TYR A 505 -13.51 15.87 0.43
N LEU A 506 -12.83 14.72 0.42
CA LEU A 506 -13.41 13.44 0.01
C LEU A 506 -14.55 13.00 0.94
N MET A 507 -14.40 13.17 2.26
CA MET A 507 -15.45 12.87 3.24
C MET A 507 -16.68 13.77 3.08
N SER A 508 -16.48 15.06 2.80
CA SER A 508 -17.59 15.98 2.55
C SER A 508 -18.38 15.60 1.29
N ARG A 509 -17.69 15.02 0.29
CA ARG A 509 -18.29 14.53 -0.95
C ARG A 509 -19.01 13.20 -0.76
N THR A 510 -18.49 12.26 0.02
CA THR A 510 -19.18 10.97 0.28
C THR A 510 -20.48 11.16 1.08
N GLY A 511 -20.62 12.26 1.83
CA GLY A 511 -21.87 12.68 2.47
C GLY A 511 -22.91 13.31 1.51
N GLN A 512 -22.54 13.66 0.28
CA GLN A 512 -23.41 14.27 -0.73
C GLN A 512 -23.45 13.39 -2.01
N LYS A 513 -24.50 12.57 -2.12
CA LYS A 513 -24.86 11.68 -3.25
C LYS A 513 -24.16 10.31 -3.29
N GLY A 514 -24.95 9.32 -3.71
CA GLY A 514 -24.56 7.92 -3.85
C GLY A 514 -23.43 7.71 -4.84
N CYS A 515 -22.51 6.84 -4.45
CA CYS A 515 -21.48 6.23 -5.27
C CYS A 515 -22.09 5.74 -6.60
N HIS A 516 -21.75 6.38 -7.73
CA HIS A 516 -21.57 5.80 -9.08
C HIS A 516 -21.63 6.82 -10.25
N ASP A 517 -21.87 8.12 -10.03
CA ASP A 517 -21.87 9.14 -11.11
C ASP A 517 -20.48 9.78 -11.39
N TYR A 518 -19.40 9.02 -11.19
CA TYR A 518 -18.02 9.55 -11.23
C TYR A 518 -17.48 9.92 -12.62
N ALA A 519 -18.14 9.50 -13.71
CA ALA A 519 -17.59 9.56 -15.06
C ALA A 519 -18.26 10.57 -16.01
N ARG A 520 -19.30 11.30 -15.60
CA ARG A 520 -20.12 12.11 -16.54
C ARG A 520 -19.80 13.59 -16.62
N ASP A 521 -19.13 14.16 -15.62
CA ASP A 521 -18.73 15.55 -15.65
C ASP A 521 -17.22 15.60 -15.79
N GLY A 522 -16.70 16.12 -16.92
CA GLY A 522 -15.27 16.36 -17.18
C GLY A 522 -14.57 17.33 -16.20
N ILE A 523 -15.19 17.56 -15.04
CA ILE A 523 -14.74 18.32 -13.88
C ILE A 523 -13.87 17.46 -12.95
N HIS A 524 -13.89 16.12 -13.07
CA HIS A 524 -13.27 15.18 -12.10
C HIS A 524 -11.95 14.50 -12.51
N GLU A 525 -11.26 14.93 -13.57
CA GLU A 525 -9.98 14.29 -13.97
C GLU A 525 -8.79 14.59 -13.04
N VAL A 526 -8.80 15.72 -12.32
CA VAL A 526 -7.64 16.19 -11.53
C VAL A 526 -7.58 15.56 -10.14
N GLU A 527 -8.73 15.32 -9.51
CA GLU A 527 -8.81 14.80 -8.14
C GLU A 527 -8.13 13.44 -7.94
N PRO A 528 -8.38 12.41 -8.78
CA PRO A 528 -7.64 11.14 -8.68
C PRO A 528 -6.12 11.35 -8.77
N ARG A 529 -5.66 12.30 -9.59
CA ARG A 529 -4.24 12.60 -9.76
C ARG A 529 -3.65 13.25 -8.52
N VAL A 530 -4.38 14.18 -7.88
CA VAL A 530 -4.00 14.79 -6.60
C VAL A 530 -3.95 13.74 -5.49
N PHE A 531 -4.95 12.86 -5.40
CA PHE A 531 -5.01 11.78 -4.42
C PHE A 531 -3.80 10.85 -4.53
N TRP A 532 -3.60 10.25 -5.71
CA TRP A 532 -2.50 9.30 -5.90
C TRP A 532 -1.13 9.97 -5.79
N SER A 533 -1.02 11.27 -6.10
CA SER A 533 0.21 12.02 -5.87
C SER A 533 0.51 12.20 -4.39
N CYS A 534 -0.49 12.53 -3.57
CA CYS A 534 -0.34 12.65 -2.12
C CYS A 534 0.04 11.30 -1.49
N VAL A 535 -0.68 10.22 -1.84
CA VAL A 535 -0.40 8.86 -1.38
C VAL A 535 1.03 8.44 -1.75
N ARG A 536 1.43 8.61 -3.02
CA ARG A 536 2.79 8.29 -3.47
C ARG A 536 3.85 9.10 -2.74
N ALA A 537 3.65 10.41 -2.60
CA ALA A 537 4.61 11.30 -1.94
C ALA A 537 4.76 10.98 -0.44
N GLU A 538 3.69 10.52 0.21
CA GLU A 538 3.69 10.13 1.61
C GLU A 538 4.38 8.77 1.80
N ILE A 539 4.05 7.76 0.99
CA ILE A 539 4.71 6.44 1.02
C ILE A 539 6.22 6.57 0.75
N GLU A 540 6.65 7.51 -0.08
CA GLU A 540 8.06 7.79 -0.31
C GLU A 540 8.79 8.33 0.93
N LEU A 541 8.12 9.13 1.76
CA LEU A 541 8.76 9.78 2.90
C LEU A 541 8.64 8.96 4.19
N LEU A 542 7.53 8.27 4.43
CA LEU A 542 7.23 7.63 5.71
C LEU A 542 8.26 6.59 6.19
N PRO A 543 8.83 5.70 5.33
CA PRO A 543 9.83 4.74 5.80
C PRO A 543 11.05 5.41 6.44
N ASP A 544 11.42 6.58 5.93
CA ASP A 544 12.57 7.35 6.40
C ASP A 544 12.26 8.34 7.52
N MET A 545 10.98 8.62 7.79
CA MET A 545 10.56 9.58 8.80
C MET A 545 10.01 8.92 10.06
N CYS A 546 10.20 9.56 11.21
CA CYS A 546 9.65 9.09 12.50
C CYS A 546 8.29 9.73 12.78
N LEU A 547 7.44 9.80 11.75
CA LEU A 547 6.19 10.55 11.80
C LEU A 547 5.02 9.67 11.36
N PRO A 548 3.81 9.89 11.90
CA PRO A 548 2.65 9.06 11.60
C PRO A 548 2.16 9.28 10.15
N SER A 549 1.53 8.23 9.58
CA SER A 549 0.78 8.31 8.31
C SER A 549 -0.43 9.24 8.44
N SER A 550 -0.86 9.85 7.34
CA SER A 550 -2.09 10.64 7.26
C SER A 550 -3.33 9.80 7.39
N GLY A 551 -3.24 8.50 7.08
CA GLY A 551 -4.40 7.63 6.94
C GLY A 551 -5.03 7.71 5.56
N LEU A 552 -4.53 8.56 4.65
CA LEU A 552 -4.96 8.60 3.26
C LEU A 552 -4.70 7.26 2.54
N ASP A 553 -3.69 6.50 2.96
CA ASP A 553 -3.42 5.13 2.48
C ASP A 553 -4.50 4.10 2.86
N LYS A 554 -5.39 4.45 3.80
CA LYS A 554 -6.51 3.63 4.26
C LYS A 554 -7.83 4.02 3.61
N PHE A 555 -7.86 5.10 2.83
CA PHE A 555 -9.06 5.52 2.13
C PHE A 555 -9.34 4.55 0.97
N GLU A 556 -10.55 3.97 0.92
CA GLU A 556 -10.99 3.15 -0.22
C GLU A 556 -11.26 4.05 -1.42
N TYR A 557 -10.21 4.39 -2.17
CA TYR A 557 -10.31 5.12 -3.43
C TYR A 557 -10.15 4.13 -4.60
N PRO A 558 -11.25 3.76 -5.30
CA PRO A 558 -11.30 2.55 -6.11
C PRO A 558 -10.54 2.64 -7.45
N ASP A 559 -10.39 3.84 -8.03
CA ASP A 559 -9.89 3.99 -9.39
C ASP A 559 -8.47 4.57 -9.46
N PHE A 560 -7.58 3.89 -10.20
CA PHE A 560 -6.38 4.53 -10.74
C PHE A 560 -6.80 5.71 -11.62
N PRO A 561 -5.98 6.77 -11.69
CA PRO A 561 -6.37 7.93 -12.47
C PRO A 561 -6.51 7.51 -13.95
N ALA A 562 -7.53 8.01 -14.63
CA ALA A 562 -7.74 7.76 -16.05
C ALA A 562 -6.82 8.65 -16.90
N PRO A 563 -6.27 8.16 -18.02
CA PRO A 563 -5.48 8.99 -18.92
C PRO A 563 -6.30 10.22 -19.32
N PRO A 564 -5.67 11.40 -19.47
CA PRO A 564 -6.36 12.61 -19.89
C PRO A 564 -7.17 12.32 -21.15
N ALA A 565 -8.45 12.73 -21.20
CA ALA A 565 -9.26 12.54 -22.39
C ALA A 565 -8.60 13.30 -23.56
N ILE A 566 -8.11 12.57 -24.56
CA ILE A 566 -7.68 13.16 -25.82
C ILE A 566 -8.95 13.59 -26.54
N THR A 567 -9.46 14.78 -26.26
CA THR A 567 -10.49 15.41 -27.08
C THR A 567 -9.82 16.12 -28.25
N PRO A 568 -9.92 15.62 -29.49
CA PRO A 568 -9.68 16.44 -30.66
C PRO A 568 -10.86 17.40 -30.82
N SER A 569 -10.87 18.49 -30.05
CA SER A 569 -11.51 19.78 -30.41
C SER A 569 -11.64 20.67 -29.17
N ALA A 570 -10.91 21.79 -29.19
CA ALA A 570 -11.45 23.07 -28.78
C ALA A 570 -11.39 24.03 -29.98
N ALA A 571 -11.85 23.55 -31.15
CA ALA A 571 -12.33 24.46 -32.18
C ALA A 571 -13.74 24.88 -31.73
N ILE A 572 -13.84 26.05 -31.08
CA ILE A 572 -14.95 27.03 -31.08
C ILE A 572 -14.63 28.03 -29.96
N LEU A 573 -13.89 29.07 -30.33
CA LEU A 573 -14.12 30.51 -30.09
C LEU A 573 -12.84 31.22 -30.54
N ASP A 574 -12.82 31.58 -31.82
CA ASP A 574 -11.70 32.19 -32.54
C ASP A 574 -11.33 33.58 -32.00
N ASP A 575 -10.07 33.77 -31.61
CA ASP A 575 -9.37 35.06 -31.68
C ASP A 575 -8.24 34.91 -32.73
N PRO A 576 -8.27 35.63 -33.87
CA PRO A 576 -7.35 35.40 -34.99
C PRO A 576 -5.89 35.83 -34.76
N ASN A 577 -5.56 36.40 -33.60
CA ASN A 577 -4.26 37.05 -33.37
C ASN A 577 -3.34 36.35 -32.34
N GLU A 578 -3.68 35.18 -31.83
CA GLU A 578 -2.79 34.44 -30.91
C GLU A 578 -2.05 33.29 -31.62
N ASP A 579 -0.74 33.21 -31.44
CA ASP A 579 0.13 32.03 -31.69
C ASP A 579 -0.24 30.82 -30.76
N SER A 580 -1.52 30.58 -30.47
CA SER A 580 -2.02 29.72 -29.39
C SER A 580 -2.34 28.28 -29.79
N ASN A 581 -1.96 27.84 -31.00
CA ASN A 581 -2.28 26.50 -31.51
C ASN A 581 -1.29 25.39 -31.14
N ALA A 582 -0.17 25.68 -30.45
CA ALA A 582 0.76 24.65 -30.01
C ALA A 582 0.45 24.19 -28.59
N ASP A 583 0.26 22.89 -28.40
CA ASP A 583 0.09 22.32 -27.06
C ASP A 583 1.34 22.59 -26.20
N PRO A 584 1.19 23.10 -24.96
CA PRO A 584 2.32 23.48 -24.11
C PRO A 584 3.19 22.29 -23.69
N VAL A 585 2.69 21.06 -23.85
CA VAL A 585 3.45 19.80 -23.73
C VAL A 585 3.03 18.90 -24.90
N PRO A 586 3.95 18.36 -25.72
CA PRO A 586 3.58 17.50 -26.84
C PRO A 586 2.89 16.19 -26.38
N GLU A 587 1.91 15.72 -27.15
CA GLU A 587 1.07 14.54 -26.82
C GLU A 587 1.88 13.25 -26.50
N PRO A 588 2.95 12.88 -27.25
CA PRO A 588 3.77 11.71 -26.90
C PRO A 588 4.46 11.81 -25.53
N LEU A 589 4.85 13.03 -25.11
CA LEU A 589 5.44 13.26 -23.79
C LEU A 589 4.39 13.18 -22.68
N GLN A 590 3.15 13.62 -22.96
CA GLN A 590 2.04 13.48 -22.02
C GLN A 590 1.71 12.01 -21.76
N GLU A 591 1.66 11.18 -22.82
CA GLU A 591 1.45 9.73 -22.70
C GLU A 591 2.55 9.07 -21.87
N GLN A 592 3.82 9.40 -22.13
CA GLN A 592 4.96 8.82 -21.40
C GLN A 592 4.99 9.22 -19.92
N SER A 593 4.77 10.51 -19.63
CA SER A 593 4.60 11.04 -18.27
C SER A 593 3.48 10.31 -17.52
N TRP A 594 2.36 10.07 -18.21
CA TRP A 594 1.22 9.35 -17.66
C TRP A 594 1.53 7.90 -17.29
N LEU A 595 2.13 7.16 -18.22
CA LEU A 595 2.52 5.77 -18.00
C LEU A 595 3.52 5.67 -16.85
N PHE A 596 4.48 6.60 -16.77
CA PHE A 596 5.43 6.66 -15.67
C PHE A 596 4.73 6.90 -14.34
N PHE A 597 3.80 7.86 -14.29
CA PHE A 597 3.03 8.18 -13.09
C PHE A 597 2.30 6.95 -12.53
N LEU A 598 1.61 6.19 -13.39
CA LEU A 598 0.94 4.95 -13.01
C LEU A 598 1.91 3.86 -12.56
N ALA A 599 2.99 3.65 -13.31
CA ALA A 599 4.02 2.67 -12.98
C ALA A 599 4.67 2.98 -11.62
N GLU A 600 4.97 4.25 -11.36
CA GLU A 600 5.60 4.67 -10.11
C GLU A 600 4.66 4.48 -8.91
N ILE A 601 3.37 4.84 -9.01
CA ILE A 601 2.38 4.60 -7.94
C ILE A 601 2.33 3.10 -7.61
N SER A 602 2.16 2.26 -8.62
CA SER A 602 2.00 0.81 -8.41
C SER A 602 3.27 0.17 -7.87
N LEU A 603 4.43 0.56 -8.39
CA LEU A 603 5.73 0.09 -7.90
C LEU A 603 5.94 0.49 -6.45
N ARG A 604 5.66 1.75 -6.08
CA ARG A 604 5.88 2.25 -4.72
C ARG A 604 4.99 1.55 -3.69
N ARG A 605 3.73 1.28 -4.04
CA ARG A 605 2.83 0.48 -3.21
C ARG A 605 3.36 -0.93 -2.98
N THR A 606 3.86 -1.57 -4.03
CA THR A 606 4.45 -2.91 -3.97
C THR A 606 5.70 -2.94 -3.09
N ILE A 607 6.63 -2.00 -3.28
CA ILE A 607 7.83 -1.86 -2.45
C ILE A 607 7.41 -1.69 -0.99
N ASN A 608 6.53 -0.74 -0.70
CA ASN A 608 6.10 -0.47 0.68
C ASN A 608 5.41 -1.66 1.35
N ALA A 609 4.58 -2.41 0.60
CA ALA A 609 3.97 -3.65 1.10
C ALA A 609 5.03 -4.69 1.49
N ASN A 610 6.07 -4.86 0.66
CA ASN A 610 7.18 -5.76 0.97
C ASN A 610 8.01 -5.27 2.18
N LEU A 611 8.28 -3.97 2.29
CA LEU A 611 8.98 -3.41 3.45
C LEU A 611 8.21 -3.70 4.75
N ARG A 612 6.88 -3.59 4.74
CA ARG A 612 6.02 -3.90 5.90
C ARG A 612 6.08 -5.36 6.34
N LEU A 613 6.55 -6.30 5.52
CA LEU A 613 6.63 -7.72 5.89
C LEU A 613 7.87 -8.05 6.73
N ILE A 614 9.01 -7.42 6.44
CA ILE A 614 10.30 -7.77 7.06
C ILE A 614 10.77 -6.76 8.10
N TYR A 615 10.67 -5.47 7.80
CA TYR A 615 11.30 -4.44 8.62
C TYR A 615 10.67 -4.22 10.01
N PRO A 616 9.36 -4.47 10.24
CA PRO A 616 8.79 -4.38 11.58
C PRO A 616 9.33 -5.44 12.55
N LYS A 617 9.84 -6.55 12.04
CA LYS A 617 10.25 -7.70 12.86
C LYS A 617 11.60 -7.50 13.55
N SER A 618 12.31 -6.39 13.29
CA SER A 618 13.64 -6.04 13.82
C SER A 618 14.80 -6.94 13.36
N GLU A 619 16.01 -6.45 13.58
CA GLU A 619 17.27 -7.09 13.20
C GLU A 619 17.51 -8.45 13.90
N SER A 620 17.04 -8.61 15.14
CA SER A 620 17.18 -9.87 15.91
C SER A 620 16.33 -10.99 15.33
N TYR A 621 15.15 -10.67 14.78
CA TYR A 621 14.31 -11.63 14.08
C TYR A 621 14.96 -12.11 12.78
N TRP A 622 15.67 -11.23 12.07
CA TRP A 622 16.36 -11.60 10.83
C TRP A 622 17.40 -12.70 11.08
N LEU A 623 18.18 -12.59 12.16
CA LEU A 623 19.19 -13.59 12.55
C LEU A 623 18.59 -14.94 12.91
N SER A 624 17.37 -14.96 13.47
CA SER A 624 16.68 -16.20 13.86
C SER A 624 15.90 -16.85 12.70
N HIS A 625 15.62 -16.11 11.62
CA HIS A 625 14.80 -16.60 10.49
C HIS A 625 15.47 -16.45 9.11
N PRO A 626 16.73 -16.88 8.92
CA PRO A 626 17.46 -16.73 7.66
C PRO A 626 16.74 -17.32 6.44
N SER A 627 16.12 -18.50 6.59
CA SER A 627 15.41 -19.17 5.49
C SER A 627 14.20 -18.37 4.98
N LEU A 628 13.52 -17.62 5.86
CA LEU A 628 12.41 -16.77 5.47
C LEU A 628 12.88 -15.55 4.67
N LEU A 629 14.04 -14.98 5.04
CA LEU A 629 14.66 -13.87 4.30
C LEU A 629 15.06 -14.31 2.89
N LEU A 630 15.64 -15.52 2.74
CA LEU A 630 15.99 -16.08 1.44
C LEU A 630 14.76 -16.28 0.54
N LYS A 631 13.66 -16.81 1.12
CA LYS A 631 12.40 -16.98 0.40
C LYS A 631 11.83 -15.62 -0.04
N HIS A 632 11.74 -14.66 0.87
CA HIS A 632 11.24 -13.33 0.55
C HIS A 632 12.09 -12.62 -0.52
N HIS A 633 13.41 -12.72 -0.43
CA HIS A 633 14.31 -12.20 -1.46
C HIS A 633 14.02 -12.83 -2.83
N SER A 634 13.85 -14.16 -2.89
CA SER A 634 13.56 -14.85 -4.15
C SER A 634 12.21 -14.43 -4.77
N GLU A 635 11.16 -14.29 -3.94
CA GLU A 635 9.85 -13.84 -4.36
C GLU A 635 9.88 -12.38 -4.85
N CYS A 636 10.59 -11.50 -4.15
CA CYS A 636 10.75 -10.11 -4.59
C CYS A 636 11.52 -10.00 -5.90
N GLU A 637 12.58 -10.78 -6.10
CA GLU A 637 13.32 -10.81 -7.37
C GLU A 637 12.46 -11.32 -8.54
N GLU A 638 11.56 -12.29 -8.30
CA GLU A 638 10.57 -12.72 -9.29
C GLU A 638 9.57 -11.62 -9.62
N GLN A 639 9.07 -10.90 -8.60
CA GLN A 639 8.19 -9.75 -8.80
C GLN A 639 8.89 -8.64 -9.60
N ILE A 640 10.14 -8.29 -9.27
CA ILE A 640 10.91 -7.28 -10.00
C ILE A 640 11.07 -7.71 -11.48
N ARG A 641 11.42 -8.98 -11.75
CA ARG A 641 11.51 -9.52 -13.11
C ARG A 641 10.17 -9.44 -13.86
N ALA A 642 9.07 -9.77 -13.18
CA ALA A 642 7.74 -9.63 -13.74
C ALA A 642 7.40 -8.15 -14.03
N TRP A 643 7.77 -7.22 -13.17
CA TRP A 643 7.57 -5.79 -13.44
C TRP A 643 8.30 -5.36 -14.71
N HIS A 644 9.59 -5.68 -14.86
CA HIS A 644 10.34 -5.33 -16.07
C HIS A 644 9.72 -5.90 -17.36
N SER A 645 9.15 -7.11 -17.32
CA SER A 645 8.54 -7.70 -18.52
C SER A 645 7.24 -7.00 -18.94
N HIS A 646 6.44 -6.54 -17.96
CA HIS A 646 5.16 -5.88 -18.17
C HIS A 646 5.24 -4.36 -18.39
N LEU A 647 6.40 -3.73 -18.21
CA LEU A 647 6.53 -2.30 -18.50
C LEU A 647 6.21 -1.99 -19.97
N PRO A 648 5.48 -0.90 -20.27
CA PRO A 648 5.23 -0.45 -21.65
C PRO A 648 6.54 -0.21 -22.41
N ALA A 649 6.55 -0.43 -23.73
CA ALA A 649 7.75 -0.29 -24.56
C ALA A 649 8.42 1.10 -24.43
N ARG A 650 7.63 2.17 -24.27
CA ARG A 650 8.13 3.55 -24.08
C ARG A 650 8.85 3.78 -22.73
N LEU A 651 8.70 2.88 -21.76
CA LEU A 651 9.36 2.94 -20.44
C LEU A 651 10.41 1.82 -20.27
N LYS A 652 10.63 0.99 -21.29
CA LYS A 652 11.70 -0.02 -21.25
C LYS A 652 13.04 0.68 -21.51
N LEU A 653 14.01 0.41 -20.65
CA LEU A 653 15.39 0.85 -20.85
C LEU A 653 15.96 0.17 -22.08
N ASP A 654 16.42 0.97 -23.04
CA ASP A 654 17.24 0.45 -24.13
C ASP A 654 18.67 0.32 -23.62
N ALA A 655 19.23 -0.90 -23.62
CA ALA A 655 20.55 -1.20 -23.03
C ALA A 655 21.70 -0.41 -23.69
N THR A 656 21.43 0.21 -24.85
CA THR A 656 22.38 0.98 -25.65
C THR A 656 22.26 2.50 -25.51
N ALA A 657 21.24 3.01 -24.81
CA ALA A 657 21.00 4.45 -24.69
C ALA A 657 21.19 4.90 -23.23
N THR A 658 22.35 5.49 -22.92
CA THR A 658 22.61 6.14 -21.62
C THR A 658 21.84 7.46 -21.53
N GLN A 659 20.52 7.37 -21.42
CA GLN A 659 19.63 8.52 -21.27
C GLN A 659 19.52 8.85 -19.78
N TYR A 660 20.55 9.50 -19.24
CA TYR A 660 20.53 10.02 -17.87
C TYR A 660 19.33 10.94 -17.69
N GLN A 661 18.72 10.89 -16.49
CA GLN A 661 17.54 11.70 -16.14
C GLN A 661 16.27 11.40 -16.97
N SER A 662 16.20 10.29 -17.70
CA SER A 662 14.96 9.77 -18.30
C SER A 662 13.99 9.21 -17.24
N LEU A 663 12.70 9.14 -17.55
CA LEU A 663 11.67 8.46 -16.74
C LEU A 663 12.02 7.00 -16.51
N SER A 664 12.53 6.33 -17.54
CA SER A 664 13.00 4.94 -17.47
C SER A 664 14.16 4.81 -16.47
N PHE A 665 15.10 5.76 -16.47
CA PHE A 665 16.20 5.80 -15.49
C PHE A 665 15.70 6.02 -14.06
N TYR A 666 14.76 6.95 -13.84
CA TYR A 666 14.16 7.14 -12.51
C TYR A 666 13.46 5.87 -12.02
N LEU A 667 12.74 5.17 -12.91
CA LEU A 667 12.06 3.92 -12.57
C LEU A 667 13.06 2.80 -12.26
N GLU A 668 14.15 2.69 -13.02
CA GLU A 668 15.24 1.76 -12.74
C GLU A 668 15.84 1.99 -11.36
N SER A 669 16.10 3.25 -11.02
CA SER A 669 16.60 3.65 -9.70
C SER A 669 15.68 3.13 -8.58
N ARG A 670 14.36 3.09 -8.79
CA ARG A 670 13.40 2.52 -7.82
C ARG A 670 13.48 1.00 -7.71
N PHE A 671 13.71 0.28 -8.79
CA PHE A 671 13.95 -1.17 -8.72
C PHE A 671 15.25 -1.47 -7.97
N GLN A 672 16.29 -0.67 -8.19
CA GLN A 672 17.54 -0.82 -7.45
C GLN A 672 17.41 -0.46 -5.96
N ASP A 673 16.63 0.58 -5.63
CA ASP A 673 16.26 0.88 -4.24
C ASP A 673 15.57 -0.35 -3.60
N TRP A 674 14.63 -0.99 -4.31
CA TRP A 674 13.95 -2.19 -3.81
C TRP A 674 14.92 -3.37 -3.58
N ARG A 675 15.85 -3.60 -4.52
CA ARG A 675 16.89 -4.63 -4.36
C ARG A 675 17.76 -4.39 -3.14
N GLU A 676 18.17 -3.14 -2.92
CA GLU A 676 18.95 -2.77 -1.75
C GLU A 676 18.17 -3.08 -0.45
N TYR A 677 16.88 -2.73 -0.38
CA TYR A 677 16.03 -3.03 0.77
C TYR A 677 15.88 -4.54 1.05
N ILE A 678 15.69 -5.38 0.03
CA ILE A 678 15.51 -6.84 0.27
C ILE A 678 16.83 -7.54 0.58
N LEU A 679 17.96 -6.99 0.12
CA LEU A 679 19.29 -7.53 0.36
C LEU A 679 19.88 -7.08 1.70
N ARG A 680 19.47 -5.92 2.24
CA ARG A 680 20.04 -5.37 3.48
C ARG A 680 19.86 -6.28 4.71
N PRO A 681 18.69 -6.93 4.96
CA PRO A 681 18.56 -7.90 6.05
C PRO A 681 19.50 -9.11 5.90
N LEU A 682 19.77 -9.55 4.67
CA LEU A 682 20.70 -10.64 4.38
C LEU A 682 22.15 -10.20 4.62
N LEU A 683 22.51 -8.97 4.24
CA LEU A 683 23.78 -8.35 4.61
C LEU A 683 23.96 -8.31 6.13
N TYR A 684 22.93 -7.86 6.88
CA TYR A 684 22.97 -7.85 8.34
C TYR A 684 23.24 -9.26 8.90
N CYS A 685 22.58 -10.29 8.37
CA CYS A 685 22.83 -11.67 8.78
C CYS A 685 24.28 -12.09 8.51
N ALA A 686 24.81 -11.83 7.31
CA ALA A 686 26.20 -12.15 6.95
C ALA A 686 27.26 -11.46 7.84
N LEU A 687 26.92 -10.29 8.40
CA LEU A 687 27.84 -9.54 9.25
C LEU A 687 27.80 -10.00 10.72
N HIS A 688 26.67 -10.51 11.21
CA HIS A 688 26.41 -10.68 12.65
C HIS A 688 26.15 -12.13 13.11
N GLN A 689 26.65 -13.10 12.35
CA GLN A 689 26.70 -14.54 12.66
C GLN A 689 26.79 -14.92 14.13
N ASN A 690 27.88 -14.43 14.72
CA ASN A 690 28.36 -14.87 16.02
C ASN A 690 27.76 -14.06 17.18
N HIS A 691 26.88 -13.09 16.90
CA HIS A 691 26.23 -12.22 17.89
C HIS A 691 24.82 -12.72 18.27
N GLN A 692 24.64 -14.02 18.50
CA GLN A 692 23.43 -14.48 19.19
C GLN A 692 23.48 -14.04 20.66
N PRO A 693 22.41 -13.43 21.22
CA PRO A 693 22.33 -13.17 22.65
C PRO A 693 22.37 -14.50 23.41
N PRO A 694 23.06 -14.58 24.57
CA PRO A 694 23.09 -15.79 25.38
C PRO A 694 21.66 -16.13 25.84
N THR A 695 21.14 -17.26 25.38
CA THR A 695 19.91 -17.84 25.91
C THR A 695 20.12 -18.14 27.40
N ILE A 696 19.25 -17.59 28.23
CA ILE A 696 19.21 -17.85 29.67
C ILE A 696 18.79 -19.31 29.88
N GLU A 697 19.76 -20.22 30.02
CA GLU A 697 19.51 -21.55 30.57
C GLU A 697 19.27 -21.42 32.08
N LYS A 698 18.01 -21.55 32.51
CA LYS A 698 17.69 -21.92 33.89
C LYS A 698 17.85 -23.43 34.02
N GLY A 699 18.67 -23.83 34.99
CA GLY A 699 19.35 -25.12 35.00
C GLY A 699 18.51 -26.35 35.30
N SER A 700 19.08 -27.50 34.97
CA SER A 700 19.10 -28.68 35.83
C SER A 700 20.17 -29.65 35.36
N VAL A 701 21.03 -30.02 36.29
CA VAL A 701 21.97 -31.13 36.21
C VAL A 701 21.20 -32.44 36.00
N THR A 702 21.56 -33.25 35.00
CA THR A 702 21.89 -34.69 35.17
C THR A 702 22.49 -35.28 33.90
N SER A 703 23.34 -36.28 34.14
CA SER A 703 24.31 -36.95 33.29
C SER A 703 23.76 -37.87 32.19
N GLN A 704 24.56 -37.96 31.12
CA GLN A 704 24.81 -39.13 30.24
C GLN A 704 23.62 -39.77 29.49
N THR A 705 23.57 -39.54 28.18
CA THR A 705 23.70 -40.62 27.17
C THR A 705 24.01 -40.01 25.80
N SER A 706 25.12 -40.45 25.22
CA SER A 706 25.50 -40.24 23.83
C SER A 706 24.65 -41.12 22.90
N GLN A 707 23.97 -40.51 21.93
CA GLN A 707 23.73 -40.98 20.54
C GLN A 707 22.52 -40.26 19.91
N SER A 708 22.78 -39.19 19.15
CA SER A 708 22.32 -39.02 17.75
C SER A 708 22.78 -37.64 17.25
N ALA A 709 23.85 -37.63 16.45
CA ALA A 709 24.25 -36.47 15.68
C ALA A 709 23.39 -36.32 14.42
N ALA A 710 23.26 -35.07 13.96
CA ALA A 710 22.56 -34.50 12.79
C ALA A 710 21.12 -33.99 13.05
N PRO A 711 20.84 -32.71 12.73
CA PRO A 711 21.10 -32.12 11.42
C PRO A 711 21.93 -30.82 11.45
N HIS A 712 23.24 -30.89 11.18
CA HIS A 712 24.12 -29.72 11.01
C HIS A 712 24.44 -29.38 9.54
N ALA A 713 23.83 -30.07 8.56
CA ALA A 713 24.10 -29.81 7.14
C ALA A 713 23.32 -28.60 6.57
N ASN A 714 22.07 -28.38 7.00
CA ASN A 714 21.21 -27.32 6.43
C ASN A 714 21.62 -25.89 6.84
N SER A 715 22.30 -25.70 7.99
CA SER A 715 22.70 -24.37 8.45
C SER A 715 23.89 -23.81 7.67
N HIS A 716 24.82 -24.66 7.25
CA HIS A 716 26.01 -24.23 6.51
C HIS A 716 25.66 -23.80 5.08
N GLU A 717 24.88 -24.58 4.34
CA GLU A 717 24.45 -24.23 2.98
C GLU A 717 23.58 -22.96 2.95
N THR A 718 22.66 -22.84 3.91
CA THR A 718 21.83 -21.63 4.08
C THR A 718 22.72 -20.40 4.26
N TYR A 719 23.78 -20.52 5.07
CA TYR A 719 24.64 -19.38 5.32
C TYR A 719 25.56 -19.04 4.15
N VAL A 720 26.10 -20.04 3.44
CA VAL A 720 26.84 -19.80 2.19
C VAL A 720 25.99 -19.01 1.20
N HIS A 721 24.69 -19.34 1.11
CA HIS A 721 23.75 -18.59 0.27
C HIS A 721 23.57 -17.14 0.77
N ILE A 722 23.39 -16.93 2.07
CA ILE A 722 23.27 -15.58 2.66
C ILE A 722 24.52 -14.75 2.38
N THR A 723 25.71 -15.30 2.60
CA THR A 723 26.97 -14.60 2.31
C THR A 723 27.08 -14.24 0.83
N ARG A 724 26.65 -15.11 -0.09
CA ARG A 724 26.58 -14.81 -1.52
C ARG A 724 25.66 -13.63 -1.82
N LEU A 725 24.47 -13.58 -1.22
CA LEU A 725 23.52 -12.46 -1.42
C LEU A 725 24.00 -11.18 -0.73
N ALA A 726 24.65 -11.28 0.43
CA ALA A 726 25.31 -10.15 1.08
C ALA A 726 26.43 -9.57 0.20
N GLN A 727 27.21 -10.42 -0.48
CA GLN A 727 28.19 -9.97 -1.47
C GLN A 727 27.53 -9.26 -2.67
N GLN A 728 26.33 -9.70 -3.07
CA GLN A 728 25.52 -8.99 -4.08
C GLN A 728 25.06 -7.61 -3.58
N HIS A 729 24.70 -7.46 -2.29
CA HIS A 729 24.40 -6.15 -1.70
C HIS A 729 25.59 -5.20 -1.79
N VAL A 730 26.80 -5.67 -1.45
CA VAL A 730 28.03 -4.87 -1.54
C VAL A 730 28.32 -4.45 -2.98
N ALA A 731 28.16 -5.38 -3.94
CA ALA A 731 28.32 -5.08 -5.36
C ALA A 731 27.29 -4.07 -5.88
N LEU A 732 26.02 -4.21 -5.47
CA LEU A 732 24.95 -3.24 -5.78
C LEU A 732 25.27 -1.86 -5.19
N SER A 733 25.73 -1.81 -3.93
CA SER A 733 26.14 -0.58 -3.26
C SER A 733 27.25 0.16 -4.03
N ALA A 734 28.22 -0.59 -4.58
CA ALA A 734 29.28 -0.02 -5.40
C ALA A 734 28.77 0.59 -6.72
N GLN A 735 27.70 0.03 -7.30
CA GLN A 735 27.06 0.56 -8.51
C GLN A 735 26.21 1.79 -8.23
N LEU A 736 25.52 1.85 -7.09
CA LEU A 736 24.56 2.91 -6.78
C LEU A 736 25.21 4.24 -6.36
N ILE A 737 26.43 4.22 -5.82
CA ILE A 737 27.12 5.45 -5.38
C ILE A 737 27.43 6.39 -6.56
N PRO A 738 28.09 5.95 -7.66
CA PRO A 738 28.32 6.81 -8.81
C PRO A 738 27.03 7.32 -9.46
N GLN A 739 26.01 6.46 -9.56
CA GLN A 739 24.71 6.81 -10.15
C GLN A 739 23.99 7.94 -9.42
N ALA A 740 24.35 8.23 -8.16
CA ALA A 740 23.76 9.34 -7.42
C ALA A 740 24.03 10.70 -8.07
N PHE A 741 25.16 10.87 -8.77
CA PHE A 741 25.53 12.10 -9.46
C PHE A 741 24.75 12.32 -10.75
N GLU A 742 24.18 11.27 -11.33
CA GLU A 742 23.48 11.31 -12.62
C GLU A 742 22.05 11.87 -12.51
N HIS A 743 21.48 11.93 -11.30
CA HIS A 743 20.09 12.35 -11.09
C HIS A 743 19.87 13.87 -11.06
N GLY A 744 20.92 14.67 -10.80
CA GLY A 744 20.78 16.13 -10.57
C GLY A 744 19.94 16.47 -9.33
N ARG A 745 19.47 17.72 -9.24
CA ARG A 745 18.53 18.15 -8.17
C ARG A 745 17.11 17.73 -8.52
N TYR A 746 16.47 16.95 -7.64
CA TYR A 746 15.06 16.59 -7.78
C TYR A 746 14.40 16.28 -6.42
N GLY A 747 13.09 16.01 -6.43
CA GLY A 747 12.33 15.76 -5.21
C GLY A 747 12.82 14.58 -4.35
N GLY A 748 13.63 13.67 -4.90
CA GLY A 748 14.21 12.53 -4.18
C GLY A 748 15.69 12.69 -3.78
N THR A 749 16.29 13.87 -3.97
CA THR A 749 17.72 14.10 -3.66
C THR A 749 18.06 13.80 -2.19
N TRP A 750 17.15 14.07 -1.25
CA TRP A 750 17.36 13.73 0.16
C TRP A 750 17.44 12.22 0.40
N GLN A 751 16.51 11.44 -0.17
CA GLN A 751 16.53 9.98 -0.11
C GLN A 751 17.79 9.41 -0.77
N LEU A 752 18.23 10.02 -1.87
CA LEU A 752 19.45 9.63 -2.56
C LEU A 752 20.69 9.84 -1.68
N CYS A 753 20.76 10.92 -0.91
CA CYS A 753 21.81 11.11 0.11
C CYS A 753 21.80 9.98 1.14
N ARG A 754 20.62 9.59 1.66
CA ARG A 754 20.48 8.52 2.65
C ARG A 754 20.86 7.15 2.09
N ARG A 755 20.49 6.87 0.84
CA ARG A 755 20.91 5.67 0.10
C ARG A 755 22.43 5.63 -0.07
N THR A 756 23.02 6.72 -0.56
CA THR A 756 24.48 6.83 -0.75
C THR A 756 25.24 6.61 0.56
N PHE A 757 24.75 7.18 1.67
CA PHE A 757 25.29 6.91 3.01
C PHE A 757 25.20 5.42 3.36
N THR A 758 24.02 4.80 3.19
CA THR A 758 23.81 3.37 3.49
C THR A 758 24.71 2.45 2.66
N CYS A 759 24.84 2.71 1.37
CA CYS A 759 25.74 1.98 0.47
C CYS A 759 27.21 2.10 0.90
N ALA A 760 27.66 3.30 1.27
CA ALA A 760 29.04 3.50 1.74
C ALA A 760 29.30 2.79 3.07
N MET A 761 28.33 2.82 4.00
CA MET A 761 28.39 2.05 5.25
C MET A 761 28.48 0.54 4.96
N ALA A 762 27.69 0.00 4.02
CA ALA A 762 27.76 -1.41 3.62
C ALA A 762 29.13 -1.81 3.05
N ILE A 763 29.74 -0.95 2.23
CA ILE A 763 31.10 -1.15 1.71
C ILE A 763 32.12 -1.16 2.86
N LEU A 764 32.04 -0.21 3.80
CA LEU A 764 32.95 -0.16 4.96
C LEU A 764 32.74 -1.37 5.89
N ALA A 765 31.50 -1.82 6.09
CA ALA A 765 31.23 -3.05 6.83
C ALA A 765 31.87 -4.28 6.18
N SER A 766 31.93 -4.34 4.84
CA SER A 766 32.60 -5.42 4.12
C SER A 766 34.13 -5.41 4.26
N ILE A 767 34.74 -4.26 4.57
CA ILE A 767 36.17 -4.14 4.91
C ILE A 767 36.44 -4.61 6.34
N ILE A 768 35.56 -4.25 7.27
CA ILE A 768 35.69 -4.60 8.69
C ILE A 768 35.42 -6.09 8.91
N SER A 769 34.45 -6.64 8.17
CA SER A 769 34.04 -8.04 8.30
C SER A 769 35.07 -9.00 7.69
N PRO A 770 35.39 -10.12 8.38
CA PRO A 770 36.22 -11.17 7.81
C PRO A 770 35.48 -12.07 6.80
N HIS A 771 34.17 -11.89 6.62
CA HIS A 771 33.31 -12.80 5.86
C HIS A 771 32.91 -12.28 4.48
N LEU A 772 33.14 -11.01 4.19
CA LEU A 772 32.79 -10.37 2.93
C LEU A 772 34.03 -9.83 2.22
N GLN A 773 33.93 -9.61 0.92
CA GLN A 773 34.97 -8.99 0.13
C GLN A 773 34.53 -7.60 -0.29
N ALA A 774 35.31 -6.60 0.06
CA ALA A 774 35.08 -5.26 -0.45
C ALA A 774 35.48 -5.15 -1.93
N PRO A 775 34.86 -4.23 -2.70
CA PRO A 775 35.29 -3.94 -4.06
C PRO A 775 36.73 -3.39 -4.07
N ASP A 776 37.52 -3.67 -5.11
CA ASP A 776 38.89 -3.13 -5.26
C ASP A 776 38.92 -1.59 -5.19
N THR A 777 37.84 -0.94 -5.62
CA THR A 777 37.66 0.52 -5.64
C THR A 777 36.98 1.08 -4.40
N TRP A 778 36.83 0.30 -3.32
CA TRP A 778 36.07 0.67 -2.12
C TRP A 778 36.42 2.05 -1.57
N ARG A 779 37.72 2.40 -1.54
CA ARG A 779 38.19 3.69 -1.03
C ARG A 779 37.67 4.85 -1.86
N TYR A 780 37.84 4.75 -3.18
CA TYR A 780 37.34 5.73 -4.13
C TYR A 780 35.81 5.89 -4.02
N LEU A 781 35.08 4.77 -3.88
CA LEU A 781 33.63 4.79 -3.73
C LEU A 781 33.20 5.50 -2.43
N CYS A 782 33.88 5.27 -1.31
CA CYS A 782 33.58 5.95 -0.04
C CYS A 782 33.92 7.45 -0.11
N GLU A 783 35.04 7.84 -0.72
CA GLU A 783 35.41 9.23 -0.97
C GLU A 783 34.39 9.91 -1.91
N LEU A 784 33.87 9.19 -2.90
CA LEU A 784 32.83 9.67 -3.81
C LEU A 784 31.48 9.87 -3.09
N ALA A 785 31.11 8.95 -2.19
CA ALA A 785 29.93 9.08 -1.34
C ALA A 785 30.03 10.31 -0.41
N ILE A 786 31.18 10.51 0.23
CA ILE A 786 31.48 11.70 1.04
C ILE A 786 31.34 12.97 0.20
N LYS A 787 31.92 12.99 -1.00
CA LYS A 787 31.81 14.12 -1.94
C LYS A 787 30.35 14.42 -2.30
N TYR A 788 29.53 13.40 -2.52
CA TYR A 788 28.11 13.58 -2.80
C TYR A 788 27.36 14.17 -1.61
N LEU A 789 27.59 13.67 -0.39
CA LEU A 789 26.96 14.21 0.82
C LEU A 789 27.45 15.65 1.11
N ALA A 790 28.72 15.95 0.86
CA ALA A 790 29.30 17.27 1.04
C ALA A 790 28.63 18.33 0.15
N GLN A 791 28.25 17.98 -1.09
CA GLN A 791 27.53 18.86 -2.02
C GLN A 791 26.23 19.41 -1.41
N TRP A 792 25.53 18.60 -0.61
CA TRP A 792 24.22 18.95 -0.04
C TRP A 792 24.28 19.31 1.45
N SER A 793 25.43 19.17 2.10
CA SER A 793 25.62 19.42 3.53
C SER A 793 25.30 20.86 3.92
N ALA A 794 25.58 21.83 3.04
CA ALA A 794 25.29 23.24 3.30
C ALA A 794 23.78 23.56 3.33
N GLU A 795 22.95 22.74 2.66
CA GLU A 795 21.50 22.96 2.55
C GLU A 795 20.71 22.18 3.60
N ALA A 796 21.24 21.06 4.10
CA ALA A 796 20.54 20.19 5.04
C ALA A 796 21.47 19.67 6.16
N LYS A 797 21.21 20.10 7.39
CA LYS A 797 21.95 19.67 8.60
C LYS A 797 21.91 18.15 8.80
N SER A 798 20.81 17.48 8.42
CA SER A 798 20.74 16.01 8.48
C SER A 798 21.74 15.34 7.52
N VAL A 799 21.99 15.95 6.36
CA VAL A 799 22.98 15.46 5.38
C VAL A 799 24.40 15.76 5.85
N GLU A 800 24.62 16.93 6.46
CA GLU A 800 25.89 17.26 7.11
C GLU A 800 26.24 16.26 8.23
N ALA A 801 25.26 15.83 9.03
CA ALA A 801 25.46 14.82 10.06
C ALA A 801 25.87 13.46 9.45
N MET A 802 25.18 13.01 8.39
CA MET A 802 25.57 11.79 7.65
C MET A 802 26.98 11.89 7.08
N HIS A 803 27.32 13.05 6.49
CA HIS A 803 28.64 13.33 5.93
C HIS A 803 29.74 13.19 7.00
N LYS A 804 29.58 13.83 8.17
CA LYS A 804 30.55 13.77 9.28
C LYS A 804 30.74 12.35 9.82
N VAL A 805 29.66 11.60 10.00
CA VAL A 805 29.73 10.20 10.47
C VAL A 805 30.52 9.34 9.48
N LEU A 806 30.21 9.45 8.19
CA LEU A 806 30.88 8.67 7.16
C LEU A 806 32.37 9.05 7.01
N GLU A 807 32.68 10.33 7.05
CA GLU A 807 34.07 10.84 6.95
C GLU A 807 34.91 10.35 8.13
N ASN A 808 34.38 10.42 9.36
CA ASN A 808 35.09 9.94 10.55
C ASN A 808 35.30 8.41 10.52
N LEU A 809 34.30 7.65 10.08
CA LEU A 809 34.42 6.20 9.94
C LEU A 809 35.48 5.83 8.90
N LEU A 810 35.46 6.47 7.72
CA LEU A 810 36.45 6.22 6.68
C LEU A 810 37.87 6.50 7.20
N ARG A 811 38.07 7.61 7.92
CA ARG A 811 39.37 7.95 8.52
C ARG A 811 39.87 6.84 9.45
N ARG A 812 39.02 6.34 10.35
CA ARG A 812 39.37 5.24 11.28
C ARG A 812 39.70 3.94 10.57
N VAL A 813 38.95 3.59 9.53
CA VAL A 813 39.22 2.41 8.70
C VAL A 813 40.58 2.52 8.00
N LEU A 814 40.94 3.70 7.50
CA LEU A 814 42.24 3.95 6.87
C LEU A 814 43.40 3.92 7.89
N ASP A 815 43.18 4.46 9.09
CA ASP A 815 44.18 4.51 10.14
C ASP A 815 44.37 3.17 10.87
N GLY A 816 43.52 2.16 10.57
CA GLY A 816 43.51 0.87 11.27
C GLY A 816 43.08 0.96 12.74
N GLN A 817 42.46 2.07 13.14
CA GLN A 817 42.01 2.32 14.51
C GLN A 817 40.63 1.68 14.74
N GLY A 818 40.63 0.38 15.01
CA GLY A 818 39.42 -0.39 15.32
C GLY A 818 39.68 -1.86 15.68
N ARG A 819 40.90 -2.19 16.11
CA ARG A 819 41.28 -3.49 16.69
C ARG A 819 41.83 -3.33 18.09
#